data_AF-A0A259ADG8-F1
#
_entry.id   AF-A0A259ADG8-F1
#
_cell.length_a   1.000
_cell.length_b   1.000
_cell.length_c   1.000
_cell.angle_alpha   90.00
_cell.angle_beta   90.00
_cell.angle_gamma   90.00
#
_symmetry.space_group_name_H-M   'P 1'
#
loop_
_entity.id
_entity.type
_entity.pdbx_description
1 polymer ?
#
loop_
_entity_poly.entity_id
_entity_poly.type
_entity_poly.pdbx_seq_one_letter_code
_entity_poly.pdbx_strand_id
1 'polypeptide(L)'
;TPGLTHAQIEALLPAGFDGGFSSLAWWDVRKPWIAQEMALLNRLGPVIAFPEAPFAARLAPRPDVGDPSRAHRRALALAAALGDGLLVPAGFEFGARDPLDPTGALATDLTQLREAAAFDLSPAIAVANDAMAQRAVRGASSPWRLISPPAAPLAVLIRDCEDGDVADLVIANASLERESHASGAALMPRTDGFARFEEPDGTVFDTTSSLSVPPGGVMRLHGRRPQPVLLEEHGRKGALSAARAQRLAIEAVSPAVDDGAFPVRRVVGESISVEADVVSDGHDSIAVALLWRPADDAGWRGVRMAPLGNDRYRAEFSLERLGRHLFTIEAWRDPYDSFHHAFSAKVNAGLDVSLEIEEGRILVASASATGEAGARIAELGLALARADAAVARDLLLSPRTQEILAESDVRPFAVRHPRMFPVDAERERAAFAAWYEIFPRSTSGDATRHGTFDDVIADLPRIRDMGFDVLYFPPIHPIGEKNRKGRDNTLTPGPDDPGSPYAIGSHEGGHDAVHPQLGTPADFRRMLAAAKDHGLEIALDFAIQCAPDHPWLAAHPGWFDWRPDGSIKYAENPPKKYQDIVNVDFFAKDAVPDLWLALRDVVLHWIDQGVRLFRVDNPHTKPFPFWEWLISDIRAQHPDAVFLAEAFTRPKIMHRLAKIGFSQSYTYFTWRNTKAELIEYMTELTAPPVSEFYRPHFFVNTPDINPYYLQTSGRPGFLARAALAATLSGLWGMFSGFELCEADPVPGKEEYKSSDKYEIRARNYGSEGGIGAEITLLNRIRRENPALRTHLGLLFLNAWNDQVLAFAKFTPDRDNLLVILVNLDPYAAQGCDFEIPLWELGLPDHATLHVENLIHDQSFSWSGKIQHQHLDPALPFAIYRLSGEA
;
A
#
# COMPACT_ATOMS: atom_id res chain seq x y z
N THR A 1 12.96 60.80 5.84
CA THR A 1 13.00 59.35 5.55
C THR A 1 12.14 58.94 4.35
N PRO A 2 10.97 59.52 4.04
CA PRO A 2 10.14 59.03 2.94
C PRO A 2 10.87 59.02 1.59
N GLY A 3 10.75 57.93 0.84
CA GLY A 3 11.35 57.79 -0.49
C GLY A 3 12.87 57.60 -0.52
N LEU A 4 13.54 57.50 0.63
CA LEU A 4 14.95 57.13 0.71
C LEU A 4 15.13 55.62 0.46
N THR A 5 16.28 55.25 -0.10
CA THR A 5 16.69 53.84 -0.19
C THR A 5 17.05 53.28 1.20
N HIS A 6 16.99 51.96 1.37
CA HIS A 6 17.37 51.31 2.64
C HIS A 6 18.78 51.71 3.12
N ALA A 7 19.77 51.78 2.21
CA ALA A 7 21.13 52.20 2.53
C ALA A 7 21.20 53.66 3.03
N GLN A 8 20.36 54.54 2.48
CA GLN A 8 20.27 55.92 2.94
C GLN A 8 19.61 56.03 4.32
N ILE A 9 18.61 55.19 4.63
CA ILE A 9 18.00 55.14 5.97
C ILE A 9 19.03 54.63 7.00
N GLU A 10 19.77 53.57 6.67
CA GLU A 10 20.83 53.04 7.54
C GLU A 10 21.93 54.06 7.84
N ALA A 11 22.32 54.87 6.86
CA ALA A 11 23.29 55.93 7.03
C ALA A 11 22.84 57.03 8.02
N LEU A 12 21.54 57.14 8.31
CA LEU A 12 20.99 58.10 9.27
C LEU A 12 21.03 57.58 10.72
N LEU A 13 21.23 56.28 10.96
CA LEU A 13 21.20 55.69 12.30
C LEU A 13 22.19 56.35 13.30
N PRO A 14 23.45 56.67 12.92
CA PRO A 14 24.37 57.33 13.84
C PRO A 14 23.97 58.76 14.22
N ALA A 15 23.04 59.39 13.49
CA ALA A 15 22.62 60.76 13.72
C ALA A 15 21.66 60.92 14.91
N GLY A 16 21.09 59.83 15.43
CA GLY A 16 20.27 59.84 16.65
C GLY A 16 18.92 60.55 16.52
N PHE A 17 18.25 60.44 15.37
CA PHE A 17 16.87 60.92 15.22
C PHE A 17 15.93 60.19 16.17
N ASP A 18 14.95 60.88 16.77
CA ASP A 18 13.97 60.30 17.70
C ASP A 18 12.84 59.50 17.04
N GLY A 19 12.79 59.44 15.70
CA GLY A 19 11.72 58.79 14.95
C GLY A 19 11.83 59.01 13.45
N GLY A 20 10.93 58.38 12.69
CA GLY A 20 10.95 58.42 11.24
C GLY A 20 9.55 58.43 10.62
N PHE A 21 9.47 58.82 9.36
CA PHE A 21 8.25 58.74 8.56
C PHE A 21 8.35 57.58 7.55
N SER A 22 7.31 56.76 7.44
CA SER A 22 7.28 55.60 6.53
C SER A 22 7.08 55.98 5.06
N SER A 23 7.52 55.14 4.12
CA SER A 23 7.14 55.25 2.70
C SER A 23 5.85 54.47 2.37
N LEU A 24 5.00 54.18 3.36
CA LEU A 24 3.81 53.34 3.20
C LEU A 24 2.84 53.81 2.10
N ALA A 25 2.73 55.12 1.86
CA ALA A 25 1.85 55.68 0.82
C ALA A 25 2.21 55.26 -0.62
N TRP A 26 3.41 54.72 -0.85
CA TRP A 26 3.84 54.18 -2.14
C TRP A 26 3.82 52.64 -2.20
N TRP A 27 3.37 51.98 -1.13
CA TRP A 27 3.27 50.53 -1.08
C TRP A 27 2.02 50.02 -1.80
N ASP A 28 2.22 49.06 -2.70
CA ASP A 28 1.17 48.43 -3.50
C ASP A 28 0.48 47.26 -2.77
N VAL A 29 0.76 47.07 -1.48
CA VAL A 29 0.24 45.97 -0.66
C VAL A 29 0.70 44.60 -1.19
N ARG A 30 1.77 44.55 -2.00
CA ARG A 30 2.27 43.31 -2.63
C ARG A 30 3.77 43.14 -2.50
N LYS A 31 4.53 44.23 -2.55
CA LYS A 31 5.99 44.20 -2.52
C LYS A 31 6.52 43.96 -1.09
N PRO A 32 7.63 43.23 -0.93
CA PRO A 32 8.14 42.88 0.40
C PRO A 32 8.89 44.02 1.10
N TRP A 33 9.26 45.09 0.39
CA TRP A 33 10.14 46.14 0.92
C TRP A 33 9.56 46.86 2.15
N ILE A 34 8.23 46.89 2.32
CA ILE A 34 7.62 47.62 3.44
C ILE A 34 8.05 47.07 4.80
N ALA A 35 8.18 45.75 4.93
CA ALA A 35 8.58 45.12 6.19
C ALA A 35 10.04 45.47 6.52
N GLN A 36 10.90 45.52 5.50
CA GLN A 36 12.31 45.90 5.63
C GLN A 36 12.47 47.37 5.99
N GLU A 37 11.73 48.26 5.32
CA GLU A 37 11.75 49.69 5.63
C GLU A 37 11.25 49.94 7.06
N MET A 38 10.12 49.35 7.46
CA MET A 38 9.59 49.48 8.82
C MET A 38 10.60 48.97 9.86
N ALA A 39 11.29 47.87 9.60
CA ALA A 39 12.33 47.36 10.49
C ALA A 39 13.52 48.33 10.63
N LEU A 40 13.92 49.00 9.54
CA LEU A 40 14.98 50.00 9.58
C LEU A 40 14.53 51.29 10.30
N LEU A 41 13.31 51.75 10.05
CA LEU A 41 12.77 52.95 10.68
C LEU A 41 12.54 52.78 12.19
N ASN A 42 12.11 51.59 12.63
CA ASN A 42 11.97 51.27 14.06
C ASN A 42 13.29 51.41 14.84
N ARG A 43 14.45 51.34 14.17
CA ARG A 43 15.77 51.56 14.79
C ARG A 43 16.09 53.05 15.01
N LEU A 44 15.39 53.96 14.34
CA LEU A 44 15.45 55.41 14.60
C LEU A 44 14.50 55.76 15.76
N GLY A 45 13.30 55.19 15.80
CA GLY A 45 12.31 55.45 16.85
C GLY A 45 10.89 55.20 16.32
N PRO A 46 9.85 55.79 16.94
CA PRO A 46 8.47 55.65 16.48
C PRO A 46 8.29 56.02 15.01
N VAL A 47 7.50 55.22 14.29
CA VAL A 47 7.27 55.40 12.87
C VAL A 47 5.93 56.08 12.63
N ILE A 48 5.98 57.29 12.08
CA ILE A 48 4.79 58.03 11.65
C ILE A 48 4.43 57.58 10.23
N ALA A 49 3.27 56.94 10.11
CA ALA A 49 2.70 56.55 8.82
C ALA A 49 1.75 57.63 8.31
N PHE A 50 1.64 57.74 6.99
CA PHE A 50 0.67 58.60 6.34
C PHE A 50 -0.02 57.81 5.23
N PRO A 51 -1.35 57.96 5.06
CA PRO A 51 -2.08 57.27 4.00
C PRO A 51 -1.79 57.86 2.62
N GLU A 52 -1.27 59.09 2.59
CA GLU A 52 -0.91 59.83 1.39
C GLU A 52 0.23 60.82 1.72
N ALA A 53 1.14 61.07 0.79
CA ALA A 53 2.23 62.00 0.99
C ALA A 53 1.76 63.48 0.85
N PRO A 54 2.10 64.39 1.79
CA PRO A 54 1.50 65.73 1.87
C PRO A 54 1.58 66.61 0.60
N PHE A 55 2.70 66.56 -0.13
CA PHE A 55 2.95 67.42 -1.29
C PHE A 55 3.07 66.65 -2.61
N ALA A 56 2.74 65.36 -2.61
CA ALA A 56 2.83 64.51 -3.78
C ALA A 56 1.50 64.49 -4.56
N ALA A 57 1.50 63.79 -5.70
CA ALA A 57 0.27 63.49 -6.43
C ALA A 57 -0.73 62.75 -5.52
N ARG A 58 -1.93 63.32 -5.39
CA ARG A 58 -3.02 62.78 -4.60
C ARG A 58 -3.45 61.39 -5.09
N LEU A 59 -4.13 60.63 -4.24
CA LEU A 59 -4.60 59.27 -4.48
C LEU A 59 -5.88 59.26 -5.33
N ALA A 60 -6.77 60.25 -5.16
CA ALA A 60 -8.05 60.34 -5.85
C ALA A 60 -7.98 60.43 -7.40
N PRO A 61 -7.04 61.17 -8.03
CA PRO A 61 -6.99 61.31 -9.48
C PRO A 61 -6.20 60.19 -10.18
N ARG A 62 -5.66 59.19 -9.47
CA ARG A 62 -4.79 58.18 -10.08
C ARG A 62 -5.59 57.18 -10.93
N PRO A 63 -5.17 56.88 -12.16
CA PRO A 63 -5.94 56.02 -13.08
C PRO A 63 -5.96 54.54 -12.67
N ASP A 64 -5.06 54.10 -11.80
CA ASP A 64 -4.99 52.75 -11.22
C ASP A 64 -5.89 52.54 -10.00
N VAL A 65 -6.60 53.59 -9.57
CA VAL A 65 -7.52 53.57 -8.42
C VAL A 65 -8.97 53.49 -8.93
N GLY A 66 -9.55 52.29 -8.93
CA GLY A 66 -10.92 52.07 -9.40
C GLY A 66 -11.99 52.81 -8.58
N ASP A 67 -12.06 52.56 -7.27
CA ASP A 67 -12.94 53.25 -6.31
C ASP A 67 -12.09 54.14 -5.37
N PRO A 68 -12.08 55.47 -5.58
CA PRO A 68 -11.29 56.39 -4.79
C PRO A 68 -11.60 56.31 -3.29
N SER A 69 -12.86 56.21 -2.88
CA SER A 69 -13.23 56.17 -1.45
C SER A 69 -12.62 54.94 -0.77
N ARG A 70 -12.70 53.78 -1.44
CA ARG A 70 -12.16 52.51 -0.94
C ARG A 70 -10.63 52.50 -0.87
N ALA A 71 -9.96 53.08 -1.86
CA ALA A 71 -8.51 53.23 -1.83
C ALA A 71 -8.04 54.10 -0.66
N HIS A 72 -8.74 55.21 -0.40
CA HIS A 72 -8.43 56.07 0.75
C HIS A 72 -8.71 55.37 2.08
N ARG A 73 -9.80 54.60 2.21
CA ARG A 73 -10.08 53.79 3.40
C ARG A 73 -8.98 52.74 3.64
N ARG A 74 -8.54 52.02 2.61
CA ARG A 74 -7.43 51.05 2.73
C ARG A 74 -6.14 51.74 3.17
N ALA A 75 -5.79 52.86 2.54
CA ALA A 75 -4.57 53.60 2.86
C ALA A 75 -4.58 54.12 4.30
N LEU A 76 -5.72 54.67 4.75
CA LEU A 76 -5.93 55.10 6.13
C LEU A 76 -5.81 53.93 7.11
N ALA A 77 -6.47 52.81 6.82
CA ALA A 77 -6.46 51.63 7.69
C ALA A 77 -5.06 50.98 7.77
N LEU A 78 -4.30 50.93 6.67
CA LEU A 78 -2.91 50.46 6.67
C LEU A 78 -1.99 51.40 7.45
N ALA A 79 -2.09 52.71 7.23
CA ALA A 79 -1.30 53.71 7.96
C ALA A 79 -1.59 53.65 9.45
N ALA A 80 -2.87 53.55 9.81
CA ALA A 80 -3.26 53.35 11.19
C ALA A 80 -2.76 52.00 11.72
N ALA A 81 -2.89 50.89 10.99
CA ALA A 81 -2.52 49.55 11.49
C ALA A 81 -1.02 49.36 11.71
N LEU A 82 -0.19 49.86 10.78
CA LEU A 82 1.26 49.60 10.78
C LEU A 82 2.09 50.69 11.47
N GLY A 83 1.61 51.94 11.52
CA GLY A 83 2.32 53.06 12.13
C GLY A 83 2.14 53.16 13.65
N ASP A 84 3.14 53.76 14.31
CA ASP A 84 3.07 54.18 15.72
C ASP A 84 2.43 55.57 15.85
N GLY A 85 2.47 56.36 14.77
CA GLY A 85 1.77 57.63 14.62
C GLY A 85 1.08 57.74 13.27
N LEU A 86 0.06 58.60 13.17
CA LEU A 86 -0.68 58.85 11.94
C LEU A 86 -0.64 60.33 11.59
N LEU A 87 -0.15 60.64 10.39
CA LEU A 87 -0.22 61.97 9.80
C LEU A 87 -1.15 61.92 8.58
N VAL A 88 -2.29 62.59 8.67
CA VAL A 88 -3.25 62.71 7.56
C VAL A 88 -3.11 64.10 6.94
N PRO A 89 -2.70 64.23 5.66
CA PRO A 89 -2.65 65.53 5.00
C PRO A 89 -4.04 66.15 4.86
N ALA A 90 -4.15 67.46 5.10
CA ALA A 90 -5.42 68.16 4.94
C ALA A 90 -5.97 68.00 3.51
N GLY A 91 -7.27 67.73 3.42
CA GLY A 91 -7.98 67.42 2.17
C GLY A 91 -8.03 65.94 1.80
N PHE A 92 -7.26 65.06 2.46
CA PHE A 92 -7.36 63.60 2.27
C PHE A 92 -8.74 63.09 2.69
N GLU A 93 -9.28 63.62 3.78
CA GLU A 93 -10.61 63.32 4.32
C GLU A 93 -11.74 63.58 3.33
N PHE A 94 -11.53 64.48 2.36
CA PHE A 94 -12.51 64.89 1.35
C PHE A 94 -12.22 64.33 -0.06
N GLY A 95 -11.14 63.55 -0.21
CA GLY A 95 -10.70 63.02 -1.51
C GLY A 95 -10.16 64.10 -2.44
N ALA A 96 -9.41 65.08 -1.91
CA ALA A 96 -8.82 66.16 -2.68
C ALA A 96 -8.05 65.63 -3.91
N ARG A 97 -8.28 66.27 -5.06
CA ARG A 97 -7.69 65.85 -6.34
C ARG A 97 -6.34 66.51 -6.60
N ASP A 98 -6.15 67.73 -6.10
CA ASP A 98 -4.94 68.52 -6.32
C ASP A 98 -3.96 68.42 -5.13
N PRO A 99 -2.64 68.38 -5.39
CA PRO A 99 -1.62 68.45 -4.33
C PRO A 99 -1.75 69.74 -3.50
N LEU A 100 -1.32 69.72 -2.24
CA LEU A 100 -1.24 70.96 -1.44
C LEU A 100 -0.16 71.88 -2.02
N ASP A 101 -0.51 73.14 -2.25
CA ASP A 101 0.46 74.19 -2.60
C ASP A 101 1.29 74.55 -1.35
N PRO A 102 2.61 74.25 -1.34
CA PRO A 102 3.47 74.53 -0.18
C PRO A 102 3.80 76.02 -0.02
N THR A 103 3.45 76.88 -0.97
CA THR A 103 3.87 78.28 -1.05
C THR A 103 2.75 79.31 -1.02
N GLY A 104 1.51 78.92 -1.34
CA GLY A 104 0.40 79.85 -1.60
C GLY A 104 -0.97 79.50 -1.03
N ALA A 105 -1.10 78.46 -0.19
CA ALA A 105 -2.41 78.00 0.30
C ALA A 105 -3.14 79.03 1.21
N LEU A 106 -4.42 79.26 0.94
CA LEU A 106 -5.32 80.11 1.73
C LEU A 106 -6.32 79.27 2.53
N ALA A 107 -6.82 79.81 3.65
CA ALA A 107 -7.83 79.14 4.47
C ALA A 107 -9.14 78.82 3.71
N THR A 108 -9.44 79.59 2.67
CA THR A 108 -10.59 79.38 1.77
C THR A 108 -10.47 78.10 0.95
N ASP A 109 -9.26 77.61 0.68
CA ASP A 109 -9.02 76.45 -0.16
C ASP A 109 -9.47 75.15 0.53
N LEU A 110 -9.32 75.08 1.87
CA LEU A 110 -9.82 73.97 2.68
C LEU A 110 -11.35 73.92 2.74
N THR A 111 -12.01 75.08 2.82
CA THR A 111 -13.48 75.16 2.79
C THR A 111 -14.01 74.70 1.43
N GLN A 112 -13.37 75.09 0.33
CA GLN A 112 -13.74 74.65 -1.02
C GLN A 112 -13.55 73.14 -1.22
N LEU A 113 -12.45 72.57 -0.69
CA LEU A 113 -12.24 71.11 -0.72
C LEU A 113 -13.34 70.34 0.01
N ARG A 114 -13.85 70.90 1.13
CA ARG A 114 -14.96 70.31 1.88
C ARG A 114 -16.29 70.43 1.14
N GLU A 115 -16.57 71.57 0.49
CA GLU A 115 -17.79 71.78 -0.28
C GLU A 115 -17.82 70.94 -1.57
N ALA A 116 -16.65 70.70 -2.19
CA ALA A 116 -16.48 69.91 -3.41
C ALA A 116 -16.09 68.44 -3.14
N ALA A 117 -16.25 67.95 -1.91
CA ALA A 117 -15.79 66.64 -1.47
C ALA A 117 -16.45 65.50 -2.27
N ALA A 118 -15.64 64.55 -2.74
CA ALA A 118 -16.13 63.35 -3.41
C ALA A 118 -16.73 62.32 -2.42
N PHE A 119 -16.24 62.35 -1.18
CA PHE A 119 -16.67 61.54 -0.04
C PHE A 119 -16.11 62.18 1.24
N ASP A 120 -16.63 61.80 2.42
CA ASP A 120 -16.16 62.29 3.72
C ASP A 120 -15.63 61.11 4.57
N LEU A 121 -14.33 61.10 4.85
CA LEU A 121 -13.65 60.13 5.70
C LEU A 121 -13.38 60.64 7.12
N SER A 122 -13.89 61.81 7.51
CA SER A 122 -13.75 62.32 8.87
C SER A 122 -14.17 61.30 9.94
N PRO A 123 -15.29 60.54 9.78
CA PRO A 123 -15.65 59.48 10.72
C PRO A 123 -14.63 58.32 10.74
N ALA A 124 -14.10 57.93 9.58
CA ALA A 124 -13.10 56.86 9.50
C ALA A 124 -11.76 57.27 10.11
N ILE A 125 -11.39 58.54 9.99
CA ILE A 125 -10.21 59.13 10.63
C ILE A 125 -10.39 59.18 12.15
N ALA A 126 -11.59 59.52 12.65
CA ALA A 126 -11.90 59.45 14.07
C ALA A 126 -11.72 58.01 14.61
N VAL A 127 -12.27 57.01 13.92
CA VAL A 127 -12.11 55.59 14.28
C VAL A 127 -10.63 55.17 14.25
N ALA A 128 -9.86 55.58 13.23
CA ALA A 128 -8.44 55.29 13.15
C ALA A 128 -7.65 55.91 14.32
N ASN A 129 -7.96 57.16 14.68
CA ASN A 129 -7.36 57.84 15.83
C ASN A 129 -7.72 57.16 17.15
N ASP A 130 -8.99 56.78 17.35
CA ASP A 130 -9.43 56.07 18.55
C ASP A 130 -8.73 54.71 18.68
N ALA A 131 -8.66 53.95 17.59
CA ALA A 131 -7.95 52.67 17.53
C ALA A 131 -6.43 52.80 17.71
N MET A 132 -5.85 53.99 17.46
CA MET A 132 -4.45 54.29 17.75
C MET A 132 -4.24 54.76 19.19
N ALA A 133 -5.14 55.59 19.73
CA ALA A 133 -5.10 56.08 21.10
C ALA A 133 -5.30 54.96 22.14
N GLN A 134 -6.10 53.95 21.80
CA GLN A 134 -6.27 52.75 22.63
C GLN A 134 -5.03 51.84 22.64
N ARG A 135 -4.06 52.09 21.77
CA ARG A 135 -2.76 51.42 21.84
C ARG A 135 -1.97 52.10 22.94
N ALA A 136 -1.65 51.37 23.99
CA ALA A 136 -0.53 51.77 24.82
C ALA A 136 0.68 52.01 23.90
N VAL A 137 1.44 53.08 24.12
CA VAL A 137 2.80 53.20 23.57
C VAL A 137 3.62 52.12 24.27
N ARG A 138 3.46 50.88 23.81
CA ARG A 138 4.17 49.71 24.33
C ARG A 138 5.62 49.89 23.89
N GLY A 139 6.57 49.55 24.77
CA GLY A 139 8.01 49.74 24.54
C GLY A 139 8.52 49.05 23.26
N ALA A 140 9.84 49.06 23.06
CA ALA A 140 10.51 48.54 21.85
C ALA A 140 9.80 47.30 21.26
N SER A 141 9.03 47.52 20.19
CA SER A 141 8.26 46.47 19.54
C SER A 141 9.11 45.79 18.48
N SER A 142 8.89 44.50 18.27
CA SER A 142 9.51 43.77 17.16
C SER A 142 9.15 44.44 15.82
N PRO A 143 10.00 44.37 14.79
CA PRO A 143 9.63 44.87 13.48
C PRO A 143 8.47 44.06 12.88
N TRP A 144 7.65 44.73 12.06
CA TRP A 144 6.63 44.03 11.27
C TRP A 144 7.29 43.02 10.32
N ARG A 145 6.78 41.79 10.32
CA ARG A 145 7.20 40.72 9.41
C ARG A 145 6.09 40.42 8.42
N LEU A 146 6.39 40.45 7.13
CA LEU A 146 5.46 39.99 6.10
C LEU A 146 5.47 38.46 6.03
N ILE A 147 4.34 37.81 6.32
CA ILE A 147 4.18 36.34 6.34
C ILE A 147 3.37 35.81 5.15
N SER A 148 2.76 36.70 4.38
CA SER A 148 2.24 36.40 3.04
C SER A 148 3.36 36.44 1.99
N PRO A 149 3.33 35.61 0.93
CA PRO A 149 4.30 35.72 -0.15
C PRO A 149 4.12 37.02 -0.94
N PRO A 150 5.18 37.54 -1.59
CA PRO A 150 5.06 38.69 -2.48
C PRO A 150 3.99 38.48 -3.55
N ALA A 151 3.27 39.55 -3.92
CA ALA A 151 2.19 39.53 -4.90
C ALA A 151 0.95 38.65 -4.57
N ALA A 152 0.86 38.10 -3.35
CA ALA A 152 -0.36 37.48 -2.86
C ALA A 152 -1.57 38.45 -2.90
N PRO A 153 -2.81 37.93 -3.02
CA PRO A 153 -4.00 38.77 -2.96
C PRO A 153 -4.17 39.44 -1.58
N LEU A 154 -3.65 38.81 -0.52
CA LEU A 154 -3.59 39.36 0.84
C LEU A 154 -2.14 39.59 1.25
N ALA A 155 -1.83 40.80 1.69
CA ALA A 155 -0.63 41.06 2.49
C ALA A 155 -0.94 40.77 3.95
N VAL A 156 -0.17 39.89 4.56
CA VAL A 156 -0.34 39.51 5.97
C VAL A 156 0.94 39.85 6.71
N LEU A 157 0.85 40.74 7.70
CA LEU A 157 1.97 41.16 8.52
C LEU A 157 1.73 40.77 9.98
N ILE A 158 2.78 40.36 10.66
CA ILE A 158 2.74 40.06 12.09
C ILE A 158 3.78 40.87 12.84
N ARG A 159 3.46 41.26 14.07
CA ARG A 159 4.39 41.92 14.98
C ARG A 159 4.19 41.43 16.40
N ASP A 160 5.27 40.92 16.99
CA ASP A 160 5.31 40.52 18.38
C ASP A 160 5.31 41.76 19.30
N CYS A 161 4.57 41.67 20.40
CA CYS A 161 4.35 42.68 21.42
C CYS A 161 4.67 42.09 22.80
N GLU A 162 4.92 42.94 23.81
CA GLU A 162 5.05 42.55 25.24
C GLU A 162 5.87 41.26 25.48
N ASP A 163 7.20 41.38 25.50
CA ASP A 163 8.15 40.28 25.76
C ASP A 163 8.01 39.03 24.86
N GLY A 164 7.16 39.07 23.81
CA GLY A 164 6.96 37.99 22.83
C GLY A 164 5.74 37.09 23.08
N ASP A 165 4.91 37.40 24.08
CA ASP A 165 3.73 36.61 24.46
C ASP A 165 2.43 37.03 23.74
N VAL A 166 2.42 38.22 23.15
CA VAL A 166 1.29 38.79 22.40
C VAL A 166 1.74 39.14 20.99
N ALA A 167 0.87 39.04 19.99
CA ALA A 167 1.18 39.53 18.64
C ALA A 167 -0.01 40.21 17.97
N ASP A 168 0.30 41.22 17.17
CA ASP A 168 -0.62 41.82 16.21
C ASP A 168 -0.50 41.11 14.86
N LEU A 169 -1.62 40.77 14.24
CA LEU A 169 -1.71 40.24 12.89
C LEU A 169 -2.55 41.19 12.02
N VAL A 170 -1.95 41.78 11.00
CA VAL A 170 -2.60 42.65 10.03
C VAL A 170 -2.81 41.90 8.74
N ILE A 171 -4.05 41.79 8.26
CA ILE A 171 -4.42 41.16 7.00
C ILE A 171 -5.01 42.24 6.09
N ALA A 172 -4.36 42.52 4.96
CA ALA A 172 -4.76 43.57 4.03
C ALA A 172 -4.99 43.03 2.62
N ASN A 173 -6.15 43.34 2.04
CA ASN A 173 -6.47 42.95 0.67
C ASN A 173 -5.87 43.93 -0.35
N ALA A 174 -4.99 43.41 -1.20
CA ALA A 174 -4.31 44.18 -2.23
C ALA A 174 -5.24 44.55 -3.40
N SER A 175 -6.35 43.85 -3.60
CA SER A 175 -7.36 44.19 -4.60
C SER A 175 -8.36 45.20 -4.05
N LEU A 176 -8.65 46.26 -4.81
CA LEU A 176 -9.75 47.18 -4.50
C LEU A 176 -11.10 46.70 -5.07
N GLU A 177 -11.10 45.65 -5.90
CA GLU A 177 -12.29 45.21 -6.63
C GLU A 177 -12.80 43.84 -6.18
N ARG A 178 -11.90 42.96 -5.73
CA ARG A 178 -12.23 41.57 -5.40
C ARG A 178 -12.05 41.28 -3.91
N GLU A 179 -13.00 40.53 -3.35
CA GLU A 179 -12.88 39.90 -2.04
C GLU A 179 -11.75 38.85 -2.05
N SER A 180 -11.16 38.58 -0.91
CA SER A 180 -10.14 37.55 -0.74
C SER A 180 -10.26 36.88 0.61
N HIS A 181 -9.88 35.61 0.71
CA HIS A 181 -10.03 34.83 1.94
C HIS A 181 -8.67 34.54 2.57
N ALA A 182 -8.56 34.81 3.87
CA ALA A 182 -7.44 34.38 4.69
C ALA A 182 -7.76 33.02 5.29
N SER A 183 -6.98 31.99 4.93
CA SER A 183 -7.06 30.67 5.55
C SER A 183 -6.18 30.64 6.80
N GLY A 184 -6.78 30.37 7.96
CA GLY A 184 -6.05 30.19 9.20
C GLY A 184 -5.08 29.01 9.14
N ALA A 185 -5.49 27.88 8.55
CA ALA A 185 -4.61 26.73 8.32
C ALA A 185 -3.33 27.08 7.54
N ALA A 186 -3.41 28.02 6.60
CA ALA A 186 -2.27 28.46 5.81
C ALA A 186 -1.39 29.51 6.53
N LEU A 187 -2.00 30.35 7.37
CA LEU A 187 -1.33 31.48 8.02
C LEU A 187 -0.76 31.13 9.40
N MET A 188 -1.45 30.34 10.23
CA MET A 188 -1.00 30.00 11.60
C MET A 188 0.41 29.37 11.65
N PRO A 189 0.85 28.50 10.72
CA PRO A 189 2.22 28.01 10.73
C PRO A 189 3.30 29.10 10.54
N ARG A 190 2.90 30.28 10.05
CA ARG A 190 3.80 31.41 9.74
C ARG A 190 3.79 32.50 10.81
N THR A 191 2.98 32.34 11.85
CA THR A 191 2.86 33.32 12.93
C THR A 191 3.87 33.10 14.04
N ASP A 192 4.73 32.08 13.96
CA ASP A 192 5.79 31.82 14.94
C ASP A 192 5.28 31.47 16.35
N GLY A 193 4.30 30.55 16.39
CA GLY A 193 3.77 29.96 17.62
C GLY A 193 2.44 30.52 18.10
N PHE A 194 1.87 31.52 17.42
CA PHE A 194 0.54 32.04 17.73
C PHE A 194 -0.55 31.24 16.99
N ALA A 195 -1.32 30.44 17.73
CA ALA A 195 -2.31 29.54 17.14
C ALA A 195 -3.73 30.15 17.01
N ARG A 196 -3.95 31.33 17.59
CA ARG A 196 -5.26 31.98 17.65
C ARG A 196 -5.09 33.50 17.74
N PHE A 197 -5.86 34.22 16.93
CA PHE A 197 -5.98 35.66 16.97
C PHE A 197 -7.46 36.07 17.07
N GLU A 198 -7.73 37.21 17.68
CA GLU A 198 -9.08 37.69 17.93
C GLU A 198 -9.24 39.17 17.57
N GLU A 199 -10.39 39.54 17.02
CA GLU A 199 -10.81 40.95 16.94
C GLU A 199 -11.48 41.40 18.25
N PRO A 200 -11.50 42.72 18.54
CA PRO A 200 -12.23 43.26 19.68
C PRO A 200 -13.74 42.93 19.70
N ASP A 201 -14.33 42.61 18.54
CA ASP A 201 -15.74 42.23 18.41
C ASP A 201 -16.02 40.74 18.71
N GLY A 202 -14.97 39.96 19.02
CA GLY A 202 -15.05 38.53 19.32
C GLY A 202 -14.82 37.61 18.13
N THR A 203 -14.55 38.13 16.93
CA THR A 203 -14.20 37.31 15.75
C THR A 203 -12.89 36.56 16.01
N VAL A 204 -12.92 35.23 15.89
CA VAL A 204 -11.76 34.36 16.13
C VAL A 204 -11.15 33.90 14.80
N PHE A 205 -9.84 34.08 14.68
CA PHE A 205 -9.02 33.60 13.58
C PHE A 205 -7.99 32.57 14.08
N ASP A 206 -8.28 31.29 13.87
CA ASP A 206 -7.42 30.15 14.23
C ASP A 206 -7.22 29.18 13.05
N THR A 207 -6.58 28.03 13.26
CA THR A 207 -6.30 27.03 12.21
C THR A 207 -7.54 26.54 11.45
N THR A 208 -8.72 26.62 12.05
CA THR A 208 -10.00 26.18 11.44
C THR A 208 -10.77 27.32 10.77
N SER A 209 -10.40 28.57 11.06
CA SER A 209 -11.06 29.74 10.51
C SER A 209 -10.72 29.99 9.04
N SER A 210 -11.72 30.46 8.30
CA SER A 210 -11.57 31.13 7.00
C SER A 210 -12.19 32.52 7.12
N LEU A 211 -11.36 33.56 6.98
CA LEU A 211 -11.77 34.94 7.18
C LEU A 211 -11.94 35.64 5.83
N SER A 212 -13.13 36.19 5.59
CA SER A 212 -13.37 36.97 4.38
C SER A 212 -12.86 38.40 4.55
N VAL A 213 -12.02 38.84 3.62
CA VAL A 213 -11.44 40.18 3.61
C VAL A 213 -12.00 40.92 2.38
N PRO A 214 -12.89 41.90 2.56
CA PRO A 214 -13.55 42.58 1.45
C PRO A 214 -12.53 43.31 0.56
N PRO A 215 -12.91 43.74 -0.65
CA PRO A 215 -12.02 44.50 -1.51
C PRO A 215 -11.48 45.74 -0.78
N GLY A 216 -10.16 45.89 -0.72
CA GLY A 216 -9.47 46.93 0.01
C GLY A 216 -9.56 46.84 1.53
N GLY A 217 -10.13 45.77 2.08
CA GLY A 217 -10.27 45.54 3.51
C GLY A 217 -8.92 45.36 4.21
N VAL A 218 -8.84 45.86 5.44
CA VAL A 218 -7.69 45.71 6.34
C VAL A 218 -8.23 45.31 7.70
N MET A 219 -7.78 44.16 8.20
CA MET A 219 -8.17 43.61 9.49
C MET A 219 -6.94 43.58 10.40
N ARG A 220 -7.13 43.82 11.69
CA ARG A 220 -6.08 43.69 12.69
C ARG A 220 -6.57 42.83 13.85
N LEU A 221 -5.91 41.70 14.02
CA LEU A 221 -6.25 40.69 15.01
C LEU A 221 -5.15 40.64 16.08
N HIS A 222 -5.51 40.28 17.31
CA HIS A 222 -4.57 40.16 18.42
C HIS A 222 -4.49 38.71 18.88
N GLY A 223 -3.29 38.16 18.95
CA GLY A 223 -3.04 36.78 19.37
C GLY A 223 -2.26 36.72 20.68
N ARG A 224 -2.48 35.65 21.44
CA ARG A 224 -1.64 35.28 22.60
C ARG A 224 -0.97 33.95 22.33
N ARG A 225 0.29 33.82 22.72
CA ARG A 225 1.03 32.57 22.63
C ARG A 225 0.33 31.52 23.51
N PRO A 226 0.04 30.31 23.00
CA PRO A 226 -0.56 29.25 23.80
C PRO A 226 0.42 28.76 24.86
N GLN A 227 -0.10 28.19 25.95
CA GLN A 227 0.76 27.52 26.93
C GLN A 227 1.50 26.35 26.26
N PRO A 228 2.82 26.20 26.51
CA PRO A 228 3.57 25.08 25.95
C PRO A 228 3.10 23.77 26.59
N VAL A 229 3.13 22.69 25.80
CA VAL A 229 2.94 21.33 26.33
C VAL A 229 4.22 20.93 27.04
N LEU A 230 4.17 20.80 28.37
CA LEU A 230 5.28 20.34 29.18
C LEU A 230 5.16 18.83 29.44
N LEU A 231 6.24 18.09 29.24
CA LEU A 231 6.31 16.66 29.56
C LEU A 231 6.71 16.46 31.03
N GLU A 232 6.37 15.29 31.60
CA GLU A 232 6.78 14.96 32.97
C GLU A 232 8.32 14.92 33.11
N GLU A 233 8.84 15.47 34.21
CA GLU A 233 10.26 15.35 34.53
C GLU A 233 10.60 13.92 34.98
N HIS A 234 11.46 13.24 34.22
CA HIS A 234 11.78 11.83 34.50
C HIS A 234 12.85 11.67 35.59
N GLY A 235 13.60 12.74 35.92
CA GLY A 235 14.59 12.79 36.99
C GLY A 235 15.63 11.65 36.97
N ARG A 236 16.12 11.27 38.16
CA ARG A 236 17.14 10.20 38.31
C ARG A 236 16.66 8.83 37.85
N LYS A 237 15.37 8.53 38.05
CA LYS A 237 14.78 7.23 37.66
C LYS A 237 14.76 7.09 36.13
N GLY A 238 14.41 8.17 35.41
CA GLY A 238 14.50 8.24 33.95
C GLY A 238 15.92 8.02 33.44
N ALA A 239 16.90 8.73 34.02
CA ALA A 239 18.30 8.58 33.64
C ALA A 239 18.82 7.14 33.84
N LEU A 240 18.47 6.50 34.97
CA LEU A 240 18.83 5.10 35.21
C LEU A 240 18.14 4.12 34.25
N SER A 241 16.91 4.43 33.82
CA SER A 241 16.21 3.65 32.79
C SER A 241 16.88 3.80 31.44
N ALA A 242 17.24 5.03 31.05
CA ALA A 242 17.95 5.31 29.78
C ALA A 242 19.33 4.66 29.74
N ALA A 243 20.09 4.69 30.84
CA ALA A 243 21.40 4.03 30.93
C ALA A 243 21.33 2.50 30.83
N ARG A 244 20.15 1.90 31.02
CA ARG A 244 19.90 0.46 30.87
C ARG A 244 19.22 0.11 29.54
N ALA A 245 18.90 1.11 28.72
CA ALA A 245 18.24 0.89 27.45
C ALA A 245 19.16 0.10 26.50
N GLN A 246 18.54 -0.58 25.56
CA GLN A 246 19.26 -1.28 24.50
C GLN A 246 20.03 -0.25 23.68
N ARG A 247 21.33 -0.52 23.47
CA ARG A 247 22.25 0.40 22.80
C ARG A 247 22.26 0.21 21.28
N LEU A 248 21.95 -1.01 20.83
CA LEU A 248 21.79 -1.37 19.41
C LEU A 248 20.32 -1.25 19.01
N ALA A 249 20.06 -0.65 17.86
CA ALA A 249 18.74 -0.60 17.23
C ALA A 249 18.71 -1.56 16.04
N ILE A 250 17.66 -2.38 15.97
CA ILE A 250 17.38 -3.29 14.86
C ILE A 250 16.08 -2.79 14.23
N GLU A 251 16.15 -2.38 12.98
CA GLU A 251 15.09 -1.66 12.27
C GLU A 251 14.87 -2.26 10.87
N ALA A 252 13.78 -1.85 10.21
CA ALA A 252 13.48 -2.16 8.81
C ALA A 252 13.64 -3.65 8.43
N VAL A 253 13.20 -4.55 9.31
CA VAL A 253 13.27 -6.00 9.09
C VAL A 253 12.36 -6.40 7.91
N SER A 254 12.91 -7.14 6.96
CA SER A 254 12.18 -7.67 5.80
C SER A 254 12.59 -9.11 5.49
N PRO A 255 11.69 -9.96 4.95
CA PRO A 255 10.30 -9.67 4.61
C PRO A 255 9.41 -9.58 5.85
N ALA A 256 8.43 -8.68 5.84
CA ALA A 256 7.49 -8.51 6.93
C ALA A 256 6.13 -8.02 6.40
N VAL A 257 5.04 -8.49 7.02
CA VAL A 257 3.68 -8.05 6.71
C VAL A 257 3.11 -7.34 7.92
N ASP A 258 2.78 -6.05 7.77
CA ASP A 258 2.34 -5.16 8.85
C ASP A 258 3.29 -5.24 10.06
N ASP A 259 4.59 -5.04 9.80
CA ASP A 259 5.66 -5.13 10.80
C ASP A 259 5.73 -6.51 11.48
N GLY A 260 5.40 -7.60 10.78
CA GLY A 260 5.41 -8.96 11.34
C GLY A 260 4.17 -9.32 12.17
N ALA A 261 3.08 -8.55 12.05
CA ALA A 261 1.80 -8.92 12.64
C ALA A 261 1.14 -10.12 11.91
N PHE A 262 1.46 -10.32 10.63
CA PHE A 262 0.93 -11.42 9.81
C PHE A 262 2.06 -12.25 9.18
N PRO A 263 1.80 -13.54 8.91
CA PRO A 263 2.79 -14.41 8.28
C PRO A 263 3.09 -14.00 6.85
N VAL A 264 4.37 -14.03 6.52
CA VAL A 264 4.82 -14.13 5.11
C VAL A 264 4.50 -15.53 4.60
N ARG A 265 4.12 -15.66 3.33
CA ARG A 265 3.72 -16.91 2.66
C ARG A 265 4.84 -17.40 1.76
N ARG A 266 5.20 -18.67 1.91
CA ARG A 266 6.22 -19.34 1.10
C ARG A 266 5.83 -20.78 0.83
N VAL A 267 6.55 -21.45 -0.06
CA VAL A 267 6.44 -22.90 -0.29
C VAL A 267 7.55 -23.60 0.49
N VAL A 268 7.26 -24.77 1.05
CA VAL A 268 8.29 -25.63 1.68
C VAL A 268 9.40 -25.96 0.67
N GLY A 269 10.65 -25.90 1.12
CA GLY A 269 11.84 -26.02 0.28
C GLY A 269 12.41 -24.69 -0.21
N GLU A 270 11.65 -23.58 -0.14
CA GLU A 270 12.16 -22.26 -0.50
C GLU A 270 13.16 -21.72 0.54
N SER A 271 14.13 -20.94 0.06
CA SER A 271 15.00 -20.09 0.88
C SER A 271 14.35 -18.73 1.11
N ILE A 272 14.48 -18.19 2.31
CA ILE A 272 13.99 -16.86 2.67
C ILE A 272 15.18 -15.96 2.93
N SER A 273 15.33 -14.96 2.07
CA SER A 273 16.30 -13.88 2.27
C SER A 273 15.75 -12.86 3.26
N VAL A 274 16.38 -12.76 4.43
CA VAL A 274 16.03 -11.83 5.50
C VAL A 274 17.06 -10.72 5.55
N GLU A 275 16.58 -9.50 5.70
CA GLU A 275 17.40 -8.31 5.83
C GLU A 275 16.94 -7.42 6.97
N ALA A 276 17.87 -6.62 7.51
CA ALA A 276 17.56 -5.58 8.49
C ALA A 276 18.63 -4.49 8.54
N ASP A 277 18.22 -3.34 9.04
CA ASP A 277 19.11 -2.22 9.36
C ASP A 277 19.52 -2.37 10.84
N VAL A 278 20.82 -2.35 11.11
CA VAL A 278 21.31 -2.49 12.48
C VAL A 278 22.33 -1.41 12.79
N VAL A 279 21.99 -0.52 13.72
CA VAL A 279 22.77 0.68 14.05
C VAL A 279 23.13 0.75 15.54
N SER A 280 24.24 1.43 15.81
CA SER A 280 24.77 1.72 17.15
C SER A 280 25.29 3.15 17.20
N ASP A 281 25.42 3.74 18.39
CA ASP A 281 26.32 4.87 18.58
C ASP A 281 27.80 4.42 18.54
N GLY A 282 28.69 5.35 18.16
CA GLY A 282 30.13 5.11 18.09
C GLY A 282 30.62 4.67 16.70
N HIS A 283 31.78 4.00 16.67
CA HIS A 283 32.46 3.54 15.44
C HIS A 283 32.80 2.04 15.52
N ASP A 284 32.18 1.34 16.48
CA ASP A 284 32.45 -0.08 16.71
C ASP A 284 31.76 -0.93 15.63
N SER A 285 32.40 -2.01 15.20
CA SER A 285 31.80 -3.01 14.32
C SER A 285 30.65 -3.73 14.99
N ILE A 286 29.61 -4.04 14.21
CA ILE A 286 28.41 -4.75 14.65
C ILE A 286 28.37 -6.11 13.97
N ALA A 287 28.10 -7.15 14.76
CA ALA A 287 27.76 -8.47 14.26
C ALA A 287 26.25 -8.68 14.37
N VAL A 288 25.68 -9.28 13.33
CA VAL A 288 24.25 -9.54 13.24
C VAL A 288 24.04 -11.01 12.89
N ALA A 289 23.05 -11.64 13.53
CA ALA A 289 22.63 -13.00 13.23
C ALA A 289 21.12 -13.06 12.99
N LEU A 290 20.76 -13.84 11.98
CA LEU A 290 19.40 -14.30 11.76
C LEU A 290 19.18 -15.55 12.60
N LEU A 291 18.10 -15.57 13.39
CA LEU A 291 17.68 -16.72 14.16
C LEU A 291 16.33 -17.21 13.65
N TRP A 292 16.15 -18.52 13.46
CA TRP A 292 14.86 -19.10 13.05
C TRP A 292 14.57 -20.45 13.71
N ARG A 293 13.28 -20.83 13.71
CA ARG A 293 12.80 -22.14 14.17
C ARG A 293 11.41 -22.47 13.62
N PRO A 294 11.05 -23.76 13.48
CA PRO A 294 9.65 -24.17 13.44
C PRO A 294 8.90 -23.74 14.70
N ALA A 295 7.61 -23.40 14.60
CA ALA A 295 6.84 -22.89 15.74
C ALA A 295 6.62 -23.93 16.85
N ASP A 296 6.72 -25.22 16.53
CA ASP A 296 6.62 -26.35 17.47
C ASP A 296 7.97 -26.73 18.12
N ASP A 297 9.07 -26.08 17.72
CA ASP A 297 10.41 -26.34 18.26
C ASP A 297 10.81 -25.24 19.27
N ALA A 298 11.50 -25.63 20.33
CA ALA A 298 12.09 -24.70 21.30
C ALA A 298 13.47 -24.18 20.88
N GLY A 299 14.21 -24.96 20.07
CA GLY A 299 15.58 -24.64 19.67
C GLY A 299 15.65 -23.60 18.57
N TRP A 300 16.47 -22.57 18.76
CA TRP A 300 16.80 -21.61 17.69
C TRP A 300 18.00 -22.11 16.89
N ARG A 301 17.87 -22.06 15.57
CA ARG A 301 18.98 -22.13 14.63
C ARG A 301 19.42 -20.71 14.32
N GLY A 302 20.69 -20.52 13.98
CA GLY A 302 21.22 -19.19 13.71
C GLY A 302 22.34 -19.18 12.69
N VAL A 303 22.41 -18.10 11.92
CA VAL A 303 23.47 -17.83 10.95
C VAL A 303 23.85 -16.35 11.02
N ARG A 304 25.14 -16.03 10.87
CA ARG A 304 25.57 -14.62 10.76
C ARG A 304 25.05 -14.01 9.47
N MET A 305 24.65 -12.75 9.55
CA MET A 305 24.23 -11.94 8.41
C MET A 305 25.43 -11.23 7.80
N ALA A 306 25.48 -11.21 6.47
CA ALA A 306 26.49 -10.51 5.70
C ALA A 306 26.12 -9.02 5.56
N PRO A 307 27.07 -8.09 5.71
CA PRO A 307 26.82 -6.67 5.49
C PRO A 307 26.62 -6.40 3.99
N LEU A 308 25.64 -5.56 3.65
CA LEU A 308 25.37 -5.04 2.31
C LEU A 308 25.82 -3.58 2.13
N GLY A 309 26.30 -2.94 3.21
CA GLY A 309 26.66 -1.52 3.25
C GLY A 309 25.54 -0.66 3.84
N ASN A 310 25.90 0.54 4.31
CA ASN A 310 24.98 1.48 4.98
C ASN A 310 24.14 0.80 6.08
N ASP A 311 24.81 0.04 6.95
CA ASP A 311 24.22 -0.65 8.12
C ASP A 311 23.13 -1.69 7.79
N ARG A 312 23.01 -2.09 6.51
CA ARG A 312 22.12 -3.15 6.05
C ARG A 312 22.82 -4.50 6.12
N TYR A 313 22.12 -5.52 6.62
CA TYR A 313 22.62 -6.89 6.71
C TYR A 313 21.63 -7.86 6.06
N ARG A 314 22.14 -8.98 5.52
CA ARG A 314 21.35 -10.06 4.89
C ARG A 314 21.82 -11.44 5.33
N ALA A 315 20.88 -12.35 5.60
CA ALA A 315 21.12 -13.78 5.64
C ALA A 315 19.93 -14.53 5.06
N GLU A 316 20.11 -15.83 4.81
CA GLU A 316 19.02 -16.67 4.35
C GLU A 316 18.87 -17.93 5.20
N PHE A 317 17.65 -18.49 5.20
CA PHE A 317 17.37 -19.79 5.77
C PHE A 317 16.35 -20.55 4.93
N SER A 318 16.42 -21.88 4.94
CA SER A 318 15.52 -22.74 4.17
C SER A 318 14.35 -23.25 5.01
N LEU A 319 13.17 -23.32 4.40
CA LEU A 319 11.97 -23.90 4.99
C LEU A 319 11.94 -25.43 4.80
N GLU A 320 12.36 -26.17 5.81
CA GLU A 320 12.50 -27.64 5.72
C GLU A 320 11.19 -28.41 5.96
N ARG A 321 10.18 -27.78 6.57
CA ARG A 321 8.93 -28.42 7.01
C ARG A 321 7.71 -27.61 6.58
N LEU A 322 6.57 -28.28 6.41
CA LEU A 322 5.28 -27.60 6.27
C LEU A 322 4.85 -26.97 7.59
N GLY A 323 4.14 -25.85 7.52
CA GLY A 323 3.56 -25.16 8.67
C GLY A 323 4.31 -23.89 9.09
N ARG A 324 3.96 -23.38 10.27
CA ARG A 324 4.45 -22.09 10.77
C ARG A 324 5.90 -22.17 11.26
N HIS A 325 6.70 -21.23 10.78
CA HIS A 325 8.06 -20.94 11.22
C HIS A 325 8.11 -19.53 11.80
N LEU A 326 9.12 -19.27 12.63
CA LEU A 326 9.37 -17.98 13.25
C LEU A 326 10.83 -17.61 13.01
N PHE A 327 11.09 -16.35 12.68
CA PHE A 327 12.45 -15.81 12.68
C PHE A 327 12.54 -14.50 13.48
N THR A 328 13.75 -14.15 13.87
CA THR A 328 14.09 -12.88 14.53
C THR A 328 15.57 -12.57 14.29
N ILE A 329 16.00 -11.37 14.65
CA ILE A 329 17.37 -10.90 14.47
C ILE A 329 17.98 -10.61 15.82
N GLU A 330 19.24 -10.99 15.97
CA GLU A 330 20.05 -10.67 17.13
C GLU A 330 21.30 -9.94 16.67
N ALA A 331 21.62 -8.83 17.33
CA ALA A 331 22.79 -8.02 17.04
C ALA A 331 23.62 -7.81 18.31
N TRP A 332 24.93 -7.72 18.16
CA TRP A 332 25.86 -7.41 19.22
C TRP A 332 27.05 -6.63 18.67
N ARG A 333 27.78 -5.93 19.55
CA ARG A 333 29.06 -5.34 19.15
C ARG A 333 30.06 -6.46 18.92
N ASP A 334 30.75 -6.45 17.78
CA ASP A 334 31.83 -7.39 17.50
C ASP A 334 33.17 -6.81 18.01
N PRO A 335 33.69 -7.27 19.16
CA PRO A 335 34.88 -6.65 19.76
C PRO A 335 36.13 -6.91 18.93
N TYR A 336 36.21 -8.08 18.31
CA TYR A 336 37.40 -8.45 17.53
C TYR A 336 37.42 -7.72 16.20
N ASP A 337 36.28 -7.63 15.52
CA ASP A 337 36.22 -6.90 14.25
C ASP A 337 36.45 -5.40 14.45
N SER A 338 35.91 -4.82 15.52
CA SER A 338 36.20 -3.43 15.93
C SER A 338 37.69 -3.21 16.15
N PHE A 339 38.34 -4.14 16.88
CA PHE A 339 39.78 -4.12 17.11
C PHE A 339 40.56 -4.25 15.80
N HIS A 340 40.20 -5.21 14.94
CA HIS A 340 40.88 -5.48 13.68
C HIS A 340 40.87 -4.25 12.77
N HIS A 341 39.72 -3.58 12.63
CA HIS A 341 39.61 -2.35 11.86
C HIS A 341 40.54 -1.24 12.37
N ALA A 342 40.52 -0.98 13.68
CA ALA A 342 41.37 0.04 14.29
C ALA A 342 42.86 -0.33 14.21
N PHE A 343 43.20 -1.60 14.46
CA PHE A 343 44.55 -2.14 14.41
C PHE A 343 45.13 -2.09 12.99
N SER A 344 44.36 -2.51 11.98
CA SER A 344 44.72 -2.44 10.57
C SER A 344 45.02 -1.00 10.12
N ALA A 345 44.17 -0.04 10.51
CA ALA A 345 44.41 1.38 10.21
C ALA A 345 45.72 1.91 10.82
N LYS A 346 46.03 1.55 12.07
CA LYS A 346 47.26 1.95 12.76
C LYS A 346 48.51 1.33 12.13
N VAL A 347 48.45 0.04 11.78
CA VAL A 347 49.54 -0.67 11.08
C VAL A 347 49.81 -0.02 9.72
N ASN A 348 48.76 0.27 8.95
CA ASN A 348 48.89 0.92 7.64
C ASN A 348 49.44 2.35 7.73
N ALA A 349 49.18 3.04 8.85
CA ALA A 349 49.76 4.36 9.15
C ALA A 349 51.21 4.30 9.65
N GLY A 350 51.78 3.10 9.83
CA GLY A 350 53.16 2.91 10.30
C GLY A 350 53.38 3.28 11.77
N LEU A 351 52.33 3.23 12.60
CA LEU A 351 52.41 3.53 14.03
C LEU A 351 53.03 2.36 14.82
N ASP A 352 53.54 2.64 16.02
CA ASP A 352 53.89 1.59 16.98
C ASP A 352 52.61 0.94 17.49
N VAL A 353 52.50 -0.38 17.30
CA VAL A 353 51.32 -1.18 17.62
C VAL A 353 51.59 -2.27 18.67
N SER A 354 52.66 -2.11 19.45
CA SER A 354 53.06 -3.07 20.48
C SER A 354 51.99 -3.30 21.54
N LEU A 355 51.24 -2.26 21.92
CA LEU A 355 50.14 -2.35 22.88
C LEU A 355 48.92 -3.06 22.27
N GLU A 356 48.57 -2.72 21.04
CA GLU A 356 47.43 -3.30 20.32
C GLU A 356 47.63 -4.81 20.05
N ILE A 357 48.88 -5.26 19.84
CA ILE A 357 49.17 -6.70 19.77
C ILE A 357 48.78 -7.41 21.08
N GLU A 358 49.04 -6.79 22.23
CA GLU A 358 48.66 -7.36 23.53
C GLU A 358 47.14 -7.30 23.76
N GLU A 359 46.48 -6.21 23.35
CA GLU A 359 45.01 -6.13 23.34
C GLU A 359 44.39 -7.26 22.49
N GLY A 360 44.93 -7.51 21.30
CA GLY A 360 44.50 -8.59 20.42
C GLY A 360 44.67 -9.97 21.05
N ARG A 361 45.78 -10.22 21.76
CA ARG A 361 45.99 -11.46 22.52
C ARG A 361 44.95 -11.65 23.62
N ILE A 362 44.63 -10.60 24.36
CA ILE A 362 43.60 -10.63 25.41
C ILE A 362 42.24 -10.93 24.80
N LEU A 363 41.89 -10.30 23.67
CA LEU A 363 40.64 -10.56 22.96
C LEU A 363 40.52 -12.03 22.54
N VAL A 364 41.56 -12.59 21.92
CA VAL A 364 41.57 -14.02 21.53
C VAL A 364 41.47 -14.93 22.77
N ALA A 365 42.20 -14.61 23.84
CA ALA A 365 42.14 -15.40 25.07
C ALA A 365 40.78 -15.32 25.79
N SER A 366 40.04 -14.23 25.60
CA SER A 366 38.69 -14.04 26.15
C SER A 366 37.59 -14.66 25.29
N ALA A 367 37.89 -15.01 24.04
CA ALA A 367 36.93 -15.67 23.16
C ALA A 367 36.65 -17.10 23.63
N SER A 368 35.41 -17.53 23.49
CA SER A 368 34.97 -18.86 23.92
C SER A 368 33.92 -19.39 22.95
N ALA A 369 34.02 -20.65 22.59
CA ALA A 369 33.01 -21.38 21.83
C ALA A 369 32.97 -22.84 22.29
N THR A 370 31.97 -23.59 21.84
CA THR A 370 31.86 -25.03 22.08
C THR A 370 32.30 -25.85 20.86
N GLY A 371 32.56 -27.16 21.03
CA GLY A 371 32.88 -28.08 19.93
C GLY A 371 34.20 -27.76 19.19
N GLU A 372 34.22 -27.98 17.88
CA GLU A 372 35.41 -27.75 17.03
C GLU A 372 35.83 -26.28 16.98
N ALA A 373 34.88 -25.34 17.03
CA ALA A 373 35.16 -23.91 17.08
C ALA A 373 35.97 -23.56 18.34
N GLY A 374 35.59 -24.12 19.50
CA GLY A 374 36.35 -23.98 20.73
C GLY A 374 37.78 -24.50 20.63
N ALA A 375 37.99 -25.63 19.93
CA ALA A 375 39.33 -26.17 19.70
C ALA A 375 40.19 -25.26 18.81
N ARG A 376 39.61 -24.71 17.72
CA ARG A 376 40.28 -23.75 16.84
C ARG A 376 40.68 -22.45 17.56
N ILE A 377 39.79 -21.91 18.39
CA ILE A 377 40.07 -20.70 19.20
C ILE A 377 41.23 -20.98 20.18
N ALA A 378 41.21 -22.14 20.85
CA ALA A 378 42.28 -22.53 21.78
C ALA A 378 43.64 -22.70 21.08
N GLU A 379 43.66 -23.31 19.90
CA GLU A 379 44.88 -23.46 19.08
C GLU A 379 45.44 -22.09 18.64
N LEU A 380 44.56 -21.20 18.17
CA LEU A 380 44.93 -19.83 17.81
C LEU A 380 45.51 -19.07 19.01
N GLY A 381 44.88 -19.17 20.18
CA GLY A 381 45.38 -18.57 21.42
C GLY A 381 46.78 -19.07 21.80
N LEU A 382 47.03 -20.37 21.68
CA LEU A 382 48.35 -20.97 21.89
C LEU A 382 49.40 -20.48 20.88
N ALA A 383 49.02 -20.35 19.60
CA ALA A 383 49.90 -19.84 18.57
C ALA A 383 50.29 -18.37 18.84
N LEU A 384 49.33 -17.52 19.20
CA LEU A 384 49.56 -16.10 19.52
C LEU A 384 50.39 -15.91 20.80
N ALA A 385 50.24 -16.80 21.78
CA ALA A 385 51.02 -16.77 23.01
C ALA A 385 52.51 -17.10 22.79
N ARG A 386 52.83 -17.88 21.73
CA ARG A 386 54.21 -18.26 21.37
C ARG A 386 54.85 -17.38 20.31
N ALA A 387 54.04 -16.61 19.58
CA ALA A 387 54.49 -15.74 18.50
C ALA A 387 55.27 -14.53 19.01
N ASP A 388 56.32 -14.13 18.27
CA ASP A 388 56.92 -12.81 18.44
C ASP A 388 56.00 -11.69 17.90
N ALA A 389 56.40 -10.43 18.05
CA ALA A 389 55.55 -9.30 17.69
C ALA A 389 55.19 -9.24 16.19
N ALA A 390 56.12 -9.62 15.30
CA ALA A 390 55.87 -9.58 13.86
C ALA A 390 54.88 -10.66 13.44
N VAL A 391 55.09 -11.89 13.95
CA VAL A 391 54.20 -13.03 13.67
C VAL A 391 52.82 -12.81 14.30
N ALA A 392 52.75 -12.28 15.53
CA ALA A 392 51.50 -11.99 16.21
C ALA A 392 50.67 -10.94 15.46
N ARG A 393 51.31 -9.87 14.97
CA ARG A 393 50.66 -8.86 14.12
C ARG A 393 50.03 -9.50 12.89
N ASP A 394 50.79 -10.30 12.15
CA ASP A 394 50.33 -10.90 10.90
C ASP A 394 49.20 -11.93 11.15
N LEU A 395 49.26 -12.68 12.25
CA LEU A 395 48.19 -13.58 12.68
C LEU A 395 46.91 -12.82 13.05
N LEU A 396 47.02 -11.75 13.83
CA LEU A 396 45.86 -10.93 14.25
C LEU A 396 45.20 -10.24 13.06
N LEU A 397 45.97 -9.80 12.06
CA LEU A 397 45.42 -9.21 10.83
C LEU A 397 44.85 -10.23 9.84
N SER A 398 45.14 -11.52 10.02
CA SER A 398 44.76 -12.53 9.04
C SER A 398 43.23 -12.73 8.97
N PRO A 399 42.66 -12.88 7.75
CA PRO A 399 41.23 -13.18 7.59
C PRO A 399 40.80 -14.46 8.33
N ARG A 400 41.69 -15.46 8.38
CA ARG A 400 41.45 -16.71 9.10
C ARG A 400 41.21 -16.50 10.60
N THR A 401 41.88 -15.53 11.22
CA THR A 401 41.64 -15.21 12.63
C THR A 401 40.27 -14.55 12.82
N GLN A 402 39.86 -13.65 11.93
CA GLN A 402 38.50 -13.07 11.96
C GLN A 402 37.44 -14.16 11.82
N GLU A 403 37.62 -15.11 10.89
CA GLU A 403 36.72 -16.26 10.69
C GLU A 403 36.61 -17.12 11.96
N ILE A 404 37.74 -17.49 12.58
CA ILE A 404 37.76 -18.30 13.80
C ILE A 404 37.05 -17.58 14.96
N LEU A 405 37.29 -16.27 15.12
CA LEU A 405 36.71 -15.50 16.23
C LEU A 405 35.25 -15.11 15.98
N ALA A 406 34.79 -15.09 14.73
CA ALA A 406 33.38 -14.89 14.41
C ALA A 406 32.49 -16.03 14.94
N GLU A 407 33.06 -17.22 15.17
CA GLU A 407 32.40 -18.40 15.76
C GLU A 407 32.34 -18.35 17.31
N SER A 408 32.85 -17.30 17.95
CA SER A 408 32.79 -17.10 19.39
C SER A 408 31.35 -16.88 19.89
N ASP A 409 31.04 -17.45 21.06
CA ASP A 409 29.78 -17.24 21.78
C ASP A 409 29.74 -15.92 22.57
N VAL A 410 30.82 -15.13 22.54
CA VAL A 410 30.91 -13.83 23.23
C VAL A 410 30.13 -12.76 22.48
N ARG A 411 28.96 -12.38 23.02
CA ARG A 411 28.03 -11.39 22.42
C ARG A 411 27.73 -10.23 23.39
N PRO A 412 28.67 -9.28 23.57
CA PRO A 412 28.47 -8.18 24.51
C PRO A 412 27.36 -7.24 24.03
N PHE A 413 26.51 -6.82 24.98
CA PHE A 413 25.34 -5.97 24.70
C PHE A 413 24.41 -6.56 23.63
N ALA A 414 24.31 -7.89 23.54
CA ALA A 414 23.42 -8.53 22.60
C ALA A 414 21.97 -8.04 22.76
N VAL A 415 21.39 -7.60 21.65
CA VAL A 415 20.00 -7.18 21.53
C VAL A 415 19.32 -8.12 20.56
N ARG A 416 18.22 -8.72 21.01
CA ARG A 416 17.32 -9.47 20.13
C ARG A 416 16.11 -8.61 19.83
N HIS A 417 15.71 -8.59 18.56
CA HIS A 417 14.50 -7.90 18.16
C HIS A 417 13.30 -8.46 18.95
N PRO A 418 12.46 -7.61 19.58
CA PRO A 418 11.42 -8.07 20.50
C PRO A 418 10.29 -8.83 19.79
N ARG A 419 10.10 -8.58 18.49
CA ARG A 419 9.11 -9.26 17.67
C ARG A 419 9.69 -10.52 17.03
N MET A 420 8.87 -11.58 17.01
CA MET A 420 9.08 -12.78 16.20
C MET A 420 8.27 -12.63 14.91
N PHE A 421 8.92 -12.79 13.77
CA PHE A 421 8.30 -12.65 12.46
C PHE A 421 7.80 -14.03 11.99
N PRO A 422 6.50 -14.20 11.77
CA PRO A 422 5.95 -15.47 11.34
C PRO A 422 6.10 -15.69 9.83
N VAL A 423 6.30 -16.94 9.45
CA VAL A 423 6.28 -17.41 8.06
C VAL A 423 5.46 -18.69 8.00
N ASP A 424 4.51 -18.77 7.07
CA ASP A 424 3.78 -19.99 6.80
C ASP A 424 4.36 -20.68 5.55
N ALA A 425 4.98 -21.84 5.75
CA ALA A 425 5.49 -22.71 4.70
C ALA A 425 4.39 -23.68 4.26
N GLU A 426 3.89 -23.50 3.04
CA GLU A 426 2.81 -24.33 2.48
C GLU A 426 3.32 -25.27 1.39
N ARG A 427 2.49 -26.22 0.97
CA ARG A 427 2.83 -27.14 -0.13
C ARG A 427 2.76 -26.44 -1.49
N GLU A 428 3.45 -26.96 -2.51
CA GLU A 428 3.54 -26.36 -3.86
C GLU A 428 2.16 -26.02 -4.45
N ARG A 429 1.15 -26.87 -4.26
CA ARG A 429 -0.21 -26.67 -4.76
C ARG A 429 -0.94 -25.45 -4.18
N ALA A 430 -0.46 -24.89 -3.07
CA ALA A 430 -0.95 -23.61 -2.58
C ALA A 430 -0.52 -22.45 -3.50
N ALA A 431 0.54 -22.60 -4.28
CA ALA A 431 1.12 -21.58 -5.18
C ALA A 431 1.08 -21.96 -6.68
N PHE A 432 1.04 -23.25 -7.01
CA PHE A 432 1.02 -23.74 -8.40
C PHE A 432 -0.01 -24.85 -8.63
N ALA A 433 -1.07 -24.52 -9.37
CA ALA A 433 -2.11 -25.47 -9.76
C ALA A 433 -2.94 -24.94 -10.93
N ALA A 434 -3.42 -25.86 -11.77
CA ALA A 434 -4.50 -25.63 -12.72
C ALA A 434 -5.81 -26.22 -12.18
N TRP A 435 -6.84 -25.40 -12.01
CA TRP A 435 -8.15 -25.78 -11.46
C TRP A 435 -9.21 -25.90 -12.56
N TYR A 436 -9.99 -26.97 -12.54
CA TYR A 436 -11.14 -27.16 -13.40
C TYR A 436 -12.39 -27.33 -12.56
N GLU A 437 -13.37 -26.45 -12.75
CA GLU A 437 -14.64 -26.50 -12.03
C GLU A 437 -15.69 -27.23 -12.88
N ILE A 438 -16.33 -28.23 -12.29
CA ILE A 438 -17.46 -28.94 -12.90
C ILE A 438 -18.64 -29.03 -11.93
N PHE A 439 -19.84 -29.17 -12.46
CA PHE A 439 -21.01 -29.59 -11.69
C PHE A 439 -21.14 -31.11 -11.82
N PRO A 440 -20.93 -31.90 -10.75
CA PRO A 440 -21.06 -33.36 -10.81
C PRO A 440 -22.41 -33.85 -11.35
N ARG A 441 -23.49 -33.09 -11.10
CA ARG A 441 -24.82 -33.41 -11.66
C ARG A 441 -24.92 -33.28 -13.18
N SER A 442 -23.99 -32.58 -13.82
CA SER A 442 -23.95 -32.31 -15.27
C SER A 442 -22.98 -33.24 -16.02
N THR A 443 -22.34 -34.21 -15.35
CA THR A 443 -21.36 -35.11 -15.99
C THR A 443 -21.96 -36.37 -16.60
N SER A 444 -23.28 -36.55 -16.51
CA SER A 444 -24.00 -37.72 -17.04
C SER A 444 -23.95 -37.86 -18.56
N GLY A 445 -23.63 -36.78 -19.28
CA GLY A 445 -23.76 -36.67 -20.73
C GLY A 445 -25.21 -36.50 -21.22
N ASP A 446 -26.19 -36.41 -20.31
CA ASP A 446 -27.61 -36.36 -20.61
C ASP A 446 -28.30 -35.28 -19.77
N ALA A 447 -28.87 -34.26 -20.43
CA ALA A 447 -29.51 -33.12 -19.77
C ALA A 447 -30.77 -33.50 -18.97
N THR A 448 -31.31 -34.70 -19.17
CA THR A 448 -32.48 -35.23 -18.46
C THR A 448 -32.12 -36.17 -17.31
N ARG A 449 -30.83 -36.53 -17.16
CA ARG A 449 -30.33 -37.43 -16.12
C ARG A 449 -29.35 -36.71 -15.20
N HIS A 450 -29.64 -36.73 -13.91
CA HIS A 450 -28.69 -36.28 -12.88
C HIS A 450 -27.43 -37.15 -12.89
N GLY A 451 -26.25 -36.53 -12.95
CA GLY A 451 -24.96 -37.20 -12.86
C GLY A 451 -24.65 -37.75 -11.46
N THR A 452 -23.79 -38.75 -11.42
CA THR A 452 -23.32 -39.41 -10.19
C THR A 452 -21.81 -39.27 -10.04
N PHE A 453 -21.26 -39.65 -8.88
CA PHE A 453 -19.80 -39.72 -8.74
C PHE A 453 -19.14 -40.71 -9.71
N ASP A 454 -19.83 -41.76 -10.15
CA ASP A 454 -19.29 -42.67 -11.17
C ASP A 454 -19.24 -42.02 -12.55
N ASP A 455 -20.19 -41.14 -12.87
CA ASP A 455 -20.15 -40.34 -14.09
C ASP A 455 -18.96 -39.35 -14.06
N VAL A 456 -18.63 -38.79 -12.89
CA VAL A 456 -17.40 -38.01 -12.71
C VAL A 456 -16.16 -38.87 -12.95
N ILE A 457 -16.09 -40.08 -12.39
CA ILE A 457 -14.97 -41.02 -12.59
C ILE A 457 -14.75 -41.27 -14.09
N ALA A 458 -15.82 -41.45 -14.86
CA ALA A 458 -15.74 -41.66 -16.30
C ALA A 458 -15.15 -40.48 -17.07
N ASP A 459 -15.27 -39.24 -16.58
CA ASP A 459 -14.76 -38.01 -17.21
C ASP A 459 -13.32 -37.64 -16.77
N LEU A 460 -12.80 -38.23 -15.68
CA LEU A 460 -11.45 -37.96 -15.17
C LEU A 460 -10.33 -38.08 -16.22
N PRO A 461 -10.33 -39.07 -17.16
CA PRO A 461 -9.31 -39.16 -18.20
C PRO A 461 -9.21 -37.88 -19.04
N ARG A 462 -10.34 -37.30 -19.45
CA ARG A 462 -10.37 -36.07 -20.26
C ARG A 462 -9.79 -34.88 -19.50
N ILE A 463 -10.16 -34.74 -18.23
CA ILE A 463 -9.69 -33.65 -17.35
C ILE A 463 -8.18 -33.77 -17.09
N ARG A 464 -7.70 -34.99 -16.80
CA ARG A 464 -6.26 -35.29 -16.68
C ARG A 464 -5.51 -34.94 -17.95
N ASP A 465 -6.05 -35.33 -19.11
CA ASP A 465 -5.38 -35.13 -20.41
C ASP A 465 -5.27 -33.66 -20.77
N MET A 466 -6.21 -32.81 -20.33
CA MET A 466 -6.08 -31.34 -20.40
C MET A 466 -5.02 -30.75 -19.46
N GLY A 467 -4.44 -31.55 -18.57
CA GLY A 467 -3.35 -31.16 -17.68
C GLY A 467 -3.79 -30.35 -16.46
N PHE A 468 -5.01 -30.55 -15.98
CA PHE A 468 -5.43 -30.00 -14.69
C PHE A 468 -4.83 -30.77 -13.51
N ASP A 469 -4.75 -30.10 -12.36
CA ASP A 469 -4.24 -30.67 -11.11
C ASP A 469 -5.34 -30.75 -10.04
N VAL A 470 -6.36 -29.89 -10.14
CA VAL A 470 -7.44 -29.79 -9.16
C VAL A 470 -8.79 -29.81 -9.89
N LEU A 471 -9.69 -30.65 -9.39
CA LEU A 471 -11.08 -30.67 -9.78
C LEU A 471 -11.93 -30.07 -8.66
N TYR A 472 -12.58 -28.95 -8.95
CA TYR A 472 -13.39 -28.18 -8.01
C TYR A 472 -14.88 -28.47 -8.21
N PHE A 473 -15.58 -28.79 -7.13
CA PHE A 473 -17.03 -28.96 -7.12
C PHE A 473 -17.73 -27.83 -6.37
N PRO A 474 -18.83 -27.28 -6.92
CA PRO A 474 -19.87 -26.63 -6.12
C PRO A 474 -20.35 -27.55 -4.99
N PRO A 475 -21.16 -27.05 -4.04
CA PRO A 475 -21.62 -27.86 -2.92
C PRO A 475 -22.26 -29.19 -3.38
N ILE A 476 -21.81 -30.29 -2.77
CA ILE A 476 -22.26 -31.66 -3.09
C ILE A 476 -23.32 -32.19 -2.13
N HIS A 477 -23.93 -31.29 -1.36
CA HIS A 477 -24.85 -31.59 -0.26
C HIS A 477 -26.31 -31.64 -0.74
N PRO A 478 -27.24 -32.22 0.05
CA PRO A 478 -28.67 -32.14 -0.24
C PRO A 478 -29.15 -30.70 -0.46
N ILE A 479 -30.06 -30.49 -1.42
CA ILE A 479 -30.55 -29.17 -1.83
C ILE A 479 -31.97 -28.94 -1.32
N GLY A 480 -32.23 -27.79 -0.71
CA GLY A 480 -33.55 -27.43 -0.18
C GLY A 480 -34.67 -27.43 -1.23
N GLU A 481 -35.89 -27.66 -0.78
CA GLU A 481 -37.11 -27.68 -1.61
C GLU A 481 -37.89 -26.36 -1.48
N LYS A 482 -37.88 -25.76 -0.29
CA LYS A 482 -38.59 -24.52 0.01
C LYS A 482 -37.90 -23.33 -0.64
N ASN A 483 -38.67 -22.55 -1.38
CA ASN A 483 -38.20 -21.41 -2.19
C ASN A 483 -37.11 -21.78 -3.21
N ARG A 484 -37.00 -23.06 -3.58
CA ARG A 484 -36.03 -23.53 -4.57
C ARG A 484 -36.14 -22.72 -5.86
N LYS A 485 -34.99 -22.33 -6.41
CA LYS A 485 -34.92 -21.63 -7.70
C LYS A 485 -35.03 -22.60 -8.88
N GLY A 486 -35.80 -22.20 -9.88
CA GLY A 486 -35.90 -22.91 -11.16
C GLY A 486 -34.90 -22.44 -12.19
N ARG A 487 -34.98 -22.99 -13.41
CA ARG A 487 -34.13 -22.60 -14.55
C ARG A 487 -34.09 -21.09 -14.75
N ASP A 488 -32.94 -20.60 -15.23
CA ASP A 488 -32.67 -19.16 -15.43
C ASP A 488 -32.96 -18.28 -14.18
N ASN A 489 -32.69 -18.81 -12.98
CA ASN A 489 -32.83 -18.10 -11.70
C ASN A 489 -34.28 -17.67 -11.41
N THR A 490 -35.28 -18.44 -11.89
CA THR A 490 -36.70 -18.16 -11.65
C THR A 490 -37.12 -18.52 -10.22
N LEU A 491 -38.12 -17.81 -9.68
CA LEU A 491 -38.64 -18.05 -8.33
C LEU A 491 -39.68 -19.19 -8.25
N THR A 492 -40.00 -19.81 -9.38
CA THR A 492 -41.00 -20.87 -9.47
C THR A 492 -40.38 -22.06 -10.18
N PRO A 493 -39.87 -23.06 -9.42
CA PRO A 493 -39.19 -24.20 -10.01
C PRO A 493 -40.19 -25.14 -10.69
N GLY A 494 -39.77 -25.76 -11.78
CA GLY A 494 -40.45 -26.93 -12.33
C GLY A 494 -40.31 -28.16 -11.41
N PRO A 495 -41.11 -29.22 -11.63
CA PRO A 495 -41.07 -30.43 -10.80
C PRO A 495 -39.71 -31.16 -10.85
N ASP A 496 -39.00 -31.04 -11.96
CA ASP A 496 -37.71 -31.70 -12.20
C ASP A 496 -36.51 -30.73 -12.10
N ASP A 497 -36.74 -29.48 -11.67
CA ASP A 497 -35.65 -28.51 -11.57
C ASP A 497 -34.75 -28.85 -10.36
N PRO A 498 -33.42 -28.99 -10.57
CA PRO A 498 -32.51 -29.50 -9.55
C PRO A 498 -32.16 -28.44 -8.49
N GLY A 499 -32.54 -27.18 -8.69
CA GLY A 499 -32.24 -26.09 -7.76
C GLY A 499 -30.77 -25.64 -7.75
N SER A 500 -30.47 -24.68 -6.89
CA SER A 500 -29.11 -24.19 -6.65
C SER A 500 -28.35 -25.11 -5.69
N PRO A 501 -27.14 -25.61 -6.03
CA PRO A 501 -26.31 -26.36 -5.08
C PRO A 501 -25.97 -25.57 -3.82
N TYR A 502 -25.92 -24.24 -3.92
CA TYR A 502 -25.65 -23.35 -2.81
C TYR A 502 -26.82 -23.22 -1.81
N ALA A 503 -28.00 -23.76 -2.13
CA ALA A 503 -29.13 -23.89 -1.21
C ALA A 503 -29.00 -25.17 -0.36
N ILE A 504 -27.94 -25.22 0.44
CA ILE A 504 -27.51 -26.40 1.20
C ILE A 504 -28.52 -26.72 2.30
N GLY A 505 -29.00 -27.96 2.34
CA GLY A 505 -29.80 -28.51 3.42
C GLY A 505 -31.18 -28.95 2.99
N SER A 506 -31.51 -30.21 3.29
CA SER A 506 -32.87 -30.75 3.20
C SER A 506 -33.11 -31.68 4.40
N HIS A 507 -34.24 -32.37 4.40
CA HIS A 507 -34.51 -33.44 5.37
C HIS A 507 -33.51 -34.62 5.28
N GLU A 508 -32.73 -34.70 4.20
CA GLU A 508 -31.75 -35.76 3.95
C GLU A 508 -30.36 -35.45 4.53
N GLY A 509 -30.10 -34.20 4.95
CA GLY A 509 -28.83 -33.81 5.57
C GLY A 509 -28.40 -32.36 5.31
N GLY A 510 -27.25 -31.98 5.87
CA GLY A 510 -26.66 -30.64 5.78
C GLY A 510 -25.25 -30.65 5.16
N HIS A 511 -24.36 -29.78 5.65
CA HIS A 511 -22.99 -29.60 5.15
C HIS A 511 -22.05 -30.81 5.27
N ASP A 512 -22.42 -31.83 6.04
CA ASP A 512 -21.67 -33.09 6.23
C ASP A 512 -22.32 -34.28 5.50
N ALA A 513 -23.35 -34.02 4.69
CA ALA A 513 -24.06 -35.03 3.90
C ALA A 513 -23.71 -34.93 2.41
N VAL A 514 -23.86 -36.07 1.71
CA VAL A 514 -23.79 -36.16 0.25
C VAL A 514 -25.20 -36.13 -0.32
N HIS A 515 -25.42 -35.37 -1.39
CA HIS A 515 -26.69 -35.33 -2.11
C HIS A 515 -27.05 -36.74 -2.63
N PRO A 516 -28.24 -37.30 -2.32
CA PRO A 516 -28.53 -38.71 -2.64
C PRO A 516 -28.48 -39.07 -4.12
N GLN A 517 -28.82 -38.14 -5.01
CA GLN A 517 -28.70 -38.36 -6.47
C GLN A 517 -27.24 -38.38 -6.97
N LEU A 518 -26.26 -37.86 -6.22
CA LEU A 518 -24.84 -38.00 -6.57
C LEU A 518 -24.29 -39.38 -6.17
N GLY A 519 -24.89 -40.00 -5.16
CA GLY A 519 -24.51 -41.31 -4.63
C GLY A 519 -24.40 -41.29 -3.11
N THR A 520 -23.59 -42.21 -2.58
CA THR A 520 -23.34 -42.39 -1.15
C THR A 520 -21.95 -41.85 -0.75
N PRO A 521 -21.67 -41.70 0.56
CA PRO A 521 -20.32 -41.40 1.03
C PRO A 521 -19.25 -42.43 0.58
N ALA A 522 -19.64 -43.68 0.32
CA ALA A 522 -18.72 -44.68 -0.24
C ALA A 522 -18.40 -44.41 -1.72
N ASP A 523 -19.37 -43.93 -2.49
CA ASP A 523 -19.17 -43.53 -3.89
C ASP A 523 -18.30 -42.28 -3.98
N PHE A 524 -18.47 -41.33 -3.07
CA PHE A 524 -17.57 -40.18 -2.95
C PHE A 524 -16.12 -40.60 -2.69
N ARG A 525 -15.89 -41.50 -1.72
CA ARG A 525 -14.54 -42.03 -1.45
C ARG A 525 -13.94 -42.79 -2.63
N ARG A 526 -14.77 -43.52 -3.39
CA ARG A 526 -14.33 -44.18 -4.64
C ARG A 526 -13.90 -43.15 -5.68
N MET A 527 -14.65 -42.07 -5.85
CA MET A 527 -14.29 -40.98 -6.75
C MET A 527 -13.02 -40.25 -6.30
N LEU A 528 -12.83 -39.99 -5.01
CA LEU A 528 -11.58 -39.43 -4.49
C LEU A 528 -10.36 -40.31 -4.80
N ALA A 529 -10.50 -41.64 -4.62
CA ALA A 529 -9.42 -42.57 -4.95
C ALA A 529 -9.11 -42.55 -6.45
N ALA A 530 -10.14 -42.57 -7.30
CA ALA A 530 -9.95 -42.49 -8.75
C ALA A 530 -9.32 -41.15 -9.19
N ALA A 531 -9.76 -40.02 -8.63
CA ALA A 531 -9.16 -38.71 -8.91
C ALA A 531 -7.67 -38.70 -8.57
N LYS A 532 -7.30 -39.26 -7.41
CA LYS A 532 -5.90 -39.39 -6.98
C LYS A 532 -5.08 -40.26 -7.93
N ASP A 533 -5.61 -41.39 -8.40
CA ASP A 533 -4.95 -42.26 -9.39
C ASP A 533 -4.72 -41.54 -10.73
N HIS A 534 -5.54 -40.53 -11.04
CA HIS A 534 -5.38 -39.63 -12.18
C HIS A 534 -4.51 -38.39 -11.88
N GLY A 535 -3.94 -38.26 -10.67
CA GLY A 535 -3.13 -37.11 -10.26
C GLY A 535 -3.93 -35.84 -9.99
N LEU A 536 -5.24 -35.96 -9.76
CA LEU A 536 -6.15 -34.85 -9.47
C LEU A 536 -6.48 -34.80 -7.97
N GLU A 537 -6.43 -33.61 -7.39
CA GLU A 537 -6.99 -33.32 -6.07
C GLU A 537 -8.41 -32.79 -6.19
N ILE A 538 -9.28 -33.11 -5.22
CA ILE A 538 -10.62 -32.54 -5.15
C ILE A 538 -10.61 -31.31 -4.25
N ALA A 539 -11.17 -30.21 -4.76
CA ALA A 539 -11.55 -29.05 -3.98
C ALA A 539 -13.07 -29.01 -3.79
N LEU A 540 -13.52 -28.84 -2.54
CA LEU A 540 -14.93 -28.67 -2.24
C LEU A 540 -15.26 -27.21 -1.96
N ASP A 541 -16.43 -26.79 -2.44
CA ASP A 541 -17.02 -25.53 -1.99
C ASP A 541 -17.40 -25.61 -0.50
N PHE A 542 -17.05 -24.56 0.24
CA PHE A 542 -17.48 -24.35 1.60
C PHE A 542 -18.28 -23.05 1.70
N ALA A 543 -19.60 -23.18 1.52
CA ALA A 543 -20.57 -22.09 1.63
C ALA A 543 -21.29 -22.11 2.98
N ILE A 544 -21.00 -21.10 3.82
CA ILE A 544 -21.65 -20.94 5.13
C ILE A 544 -22.99 -20.22 4.94
N GLN A 545 -24.02 -21.01 4.66
CA GLN A 545 -25.42 -20.63 4.50
C GLN A 545 -26.29 -21.88 4.50
N CYS A 546 -27.60 -21.71 4.72
CA CYS A 546 -28.54 -22.81 4.83
C CYS A 546 -29.77 -22.54 3.96
N ALA A 547 -30.30 -23.55 3.28
CA ALA A 547 -31.67 -23.52 2.79
C ALA A 547 -32.66 -23.48 3.97
N PRO A 548 -33.91 -23.00 3.77
CA PRO A 548 -34.93 -22.99 4.81
C PRO A 548 -35.26 -24.38 5.40
N ASP A 549 -34.90 -25.45 4.69
CA ASP A 549 -35.13 -26.84 5.10
C ASP A 549 -33.92 -27.48 5.81
N HIS A 550 -32.82 -26.74 5.99
CA HIS A 550 -31.60 -27.26 6.60
C HIS A 550 -31.83 -27.70 8.05
N PRO A 551 -31.32 -28.87 8.50
CA PRO A 551 -31.57 -29.40 9.86
C PRO A 551 -31.22 -28.43 11.00
N TRP A 552 -30.19 -27.59 10.82
CA TRP A 552 -29.79 -26.58 11.81
C TRP A 552 -30.88 -25.56 12.14
N LEU A 553 -31.83 -25.26 11.25
CA LEU A 553 -32.91 -24.31 11.56
C LEU A 553 -33.80 -24.84 12.69
N ALA A 554 -34.03 -26.16 12.73
CA ALA A 554 -34.80 -26.82 13.77
C ALA A 554 -33.94 -27.17 14.99
N ALA A 555 -32.73 -27.69 14.77
CA ALA A 555 -31.85 -28.15 15.84
C ALA A 555 -31.16 -27.00 16.61
N HIS A 556 -30.87 -25.89 15.93
CA HIS A 556 -30.10 -24.76 16.46
C HIS A 556 -30.74 -23.42 16.05
N PRO A 557 -31.98 -23.13 16.45
CA PRO A 557 -32.65 -21.88 16.08
C PRO A 557 -31.86 -20.65 16.56
N GLY A 558 -31.11 -20.75 17.67
CA GLY A 558 -30.27 -19.68 18.21
C GLY A 558 -29.07 -19.28 17.35
N TRP A 559 -28.80 -19.97 16.24
CA TRP A 559 -27.75 -19.61 15.28
C TRP A 559 -28.24 -18.66 14.17
N PHE A 560 -29.51 -18.29 14.16
CA PHE A 560 -30.12 -17.48 13.10
C PHE A 560 -30.78 -16.22 13.66
N ASP A 561 -30.80 -15.15 12.85
CA ASP A 561 -31.50 -13.90 13.20
C ASP A 561 -32.98 -13.99 12.80
N TRP A 562 -33.82 -14.29 13.78
CA TRP A 562 -35.27 -14.37 13.62
C TRP A 562 -35.91 -12.99 13.78
N ARG A 563 -36.76 -12.61 12.82
CA ARG A 563 -37.59 -11.42 12.92
C ARG A 563 -38.65 -11.59 14.02
N PRO A 564 -39.23 -10.49 14.54
CA PRO A 564 -40.27 -10.55 15.57
C PRO A 564 -41.52 -11.35 15.19
N ASP A 565 -41.79 -11.52 13.89
CA ASP A 565 -42.91 -12.32 13.37
C ASP A 565 -42.58 -13.82 13.19
N GLY A 566 -41.37 -14.25 13.55
CA GLY A 566 -40.89 -15.62 13.41
C GLY A 566 -40.38 -15.98 12.02
N SER A 567 -40.26 -15.03 11.08
CA SER A 567 -39.61 -15.25 9.79
C SER A 567 -38.11 -14.94 9.84
N ILE A 568 -37.33 -15.43 8.87
CA ILE A 568 -35.90 -15.11 8.72
C ILE A 568 -35.71 -14.30 7.43
N LYS A 569 -34.79 -13.33 7.45
CA LYS A 569 -34.36 -12.63 6.22
C LYS A 569 -33.58 -13.61 5.34
N TYR A 570 -34.02 -13.76 4.10
CA TYR A 570 -33.23 -14.46 3.09
C TYR A 570 -31.92 -13.68 2.82
N ALA A 571 -30.88 -14.36 2.34
CA ALA A 571 -29.59 -13.74 2.09
C ALA A 571 -29.62 -12.78 0.88
N GLU A 572 -28.86 -11.70 0.95
CA GLU A 572 -28.71 -10.73 -0.15
C GLU A 572 -27.23 -10.34 -0.30
N ASN A 573 -26.78 -10.16 -1.54
CA ASN A 573 -25.54 -9.47 -1.86
C ASN A 573 -25.87 -8.39 -2.90
N PRO A 574 -26.34 -7.20 -2.48
CA PRO A 574 -26.99 -6.23 -3.36
C PRO A 574 -26.18 -5.95 -4.64
N PRO A 575 -26.81 -6.03 -5.83
CA PRO A 575 -28.26 -6.17 -6.07
C PRO A 575 -28.78 -7.62 -6.10
N LYS A 576 -27.95 -8.66 -5.91
CA LYS A 576 -28.35 -10.07 -5.95
C LYS A 576 -29.20 -10.45 -4.72
N LYS A 577 -30.28 -11.20 -4.95
CA LYS A 577 -31.18 -11.75 -3.92
C LYS A 577 -31.19 -13.27 -3.97
N TYR A 578 -31.14 -13.89 -2.81
CA TYR A 578 -31.08 -15.35 -2.66
C TYR A 578 -32.21 -15.83 -1.74
N GLN A 579 -33.43 -15.90 -2.30
CA GLN A 579 -34.66 -16.28 -1.58
C GLN A 579 -34.67 -17.74 -1.09
N ASP A 580 -33.80 -18.55 -1.66
CA ASP A 580 -33.58 -19.98 -1.41
C ASP A 580 -32.62 -20.25 -0.24
N ILE A 581 -32.02 -19.23 0.37
CA ILE A 581 -31.07 -19.37 1.47
C ILE A 581 -31.25 -18.33 2.58
N VAL A 582 -30.81 -18.70 3.77
CA VAL A 582 -30.66 -17.86 4.96
C VAL A 582 -29.23 -17.95 5.47
N ASN A 583 -28.78 -16.88 6.14
CA ASN A 583 -27.45 -16.82 6.76
C ASN A 583 -27.53 -17.18 8.24
N VAL A 584 -26.50 -17.85 8.74
CA VAL A 584 -26.22 -17.94 10.18
C VAL A 584 -25.73 -16.58 10.70
N ASP A 585 -26.01 -16.30 11.97
CA ASP A 585 -25.46 -15.17 12.71
C ASP A 585 -24.30 -15.64 13.60
N PHE A 586 -23.10 -15.21 13.24
CA PHE A 586 -21.85 -15.61 13.90
C PHE A 586 -21.71 -15.11 15.34
N PHE A 587 -22.52 -14.15 15.76
CA PHE A 587 -22.51 -13.56 17.09
C PHE A 587 -23.88 -13.58 17.77
N ALA A 588 -24.83 -14.37 17.25
CA ALA A 588 -26.04 -14.63 17.99
C ALA A 588 -25.71 -15.28 19.34
N LYS A 589 -26.61 -15.07 20.31
CA LYS A 589 -26.38 -15.39 21.73
C LYS A 589 -25.87 -16.82 21.96
N ASP A 590 -26.38 -17.78 21.20
CA ASP A 590 -26.08 -19.21 21.36
C ASP A 590 -25.15 -19.73 20.24
N ALA A 591 -24.60 -18.84 19.40
CA ALA A 591 -23.73 -19.20 18.28
C ALA A 591 -22.26 -19.36 18.69
N VAL A 592 -21.77 -18.61 19.68
CA VAL A 592 -20.36 -18.69 20.09
C VAL A 592 -20.24 -19.46 21.41
N PRO A 593 -19.47 -20.56 21.47
CA PRO A 593 -18.56 -21.09 20.44
C PRO A 593 -19.18 -22.12 19.49
N ASP A 594 -20.41 -22.58 19.72
CA ASP A 594 -20.93 -23.83 19.15
C ASP A 594 -21.07 -23.83 17.62
N LEU A 595 -21.54 -22.73 17.01
CA LEU A 595 -21.58 -22.57 15.54
C LEU A 595 -20.17 -22.60 14.96
N TRP A 596 -19.20 -21.95 15.61
CA TRP A 596 -17.82 -21.89 15.11
C TRP A 596 -17.19 -23.29 15.14
N LEU A 597 -17.42 -24.04 16.21
CA LEU A 597 -16.98 -25.43 16.35
C LEU A 597 -17.67 -26.33 15.33
N ALA A 598 -18.98 -26.21 15.12
CA ALA A 598 -19.72 -27.00 14.12
C ALA A 598 -19.18 -26.76 12.70
N LEU A 599 -18.91 -25.50 12.33
CA LEU A 599 -18.33 -25.16 11.04
C LEU A 599 -16.91 -25.69 10.85
N ARG A 600 -16.09 -25.67 11.91
CA ARG A 600 -14.79 -26.35 11.92
C ARG A 600 -14.93 -27.86 11.73
N ASP A 601 -15.85 -28.47 12.44
CA ASP A 601 -16.05 -29.93 12.41
C ASP A 601 -16.54 -30.41 11.05
N VAL A 602 -17.30 -29.58 10.31
CA VAL A 602 -17.62 -29.82 8.89
C VAL A 602 -16.34 -29.88 8.05
N VAL A 603 -15.40 -28.95 8.21
CA VAL A 603 -14.13 -28.95 7.47
C VAL A 603 -13.30 -30.18 7.83
N LEU A 604 -13.20 -30.52 9.12
CA LEU A 604 -12.49 -31.71 9.60
C LEU A 604 -13.14 -33.00 9.06
N HIS A 605 -14.46 -33.08 9.02
CA HIS A 605 -15.18 -34.22 8.44
C HIS A 605 -14.75 -34.50 7.01
N TRP A 606 -14.68 -33.47 6.15
CA TRP A 606 -14.24 -33.63 4.76
C TRP A 606 -12.74 -33.88 4.63
N ILE A 607 -11.92 -33.35 5.55
CA ILE A 607 -10.50 -33.72 5.66
C ILE A 607 -10.34 -35.22 5.96
N ASP A 608 -11.16 -35.77 6.86
CA ASP A 608 -11.16 -37.20 7.19
C ASP A 608 -11.61 -38.06 5.99
N GLN A 609 -12.44 -37.53 5.10
CA GLN A 609 -12.77 -38.20 3.82
C GLN A 609 -11.63 -38.14 2.80
N GLY A 610 -10.64 -37.25 2.97
CA GLY A 610 -9.47 -37.11 2.09
C GLY A 610 -9.37 -35.78 1.34
N VAL A 611 -10.28 -34.83 1.57
CA VAL A 611 -10.23 -33.50 0.95
C VAL A 611 -9.16 -32.63 1.64
N ARG A 612 -8.42 -31.83 0.87
CA ARG A 612 -7.40 -30.90 1.41
C ARG A 612 -7.52 -29.47 0.86
N LEU A 613 -8.43 -29.26 -0.08
CA LEU A 613 -8.64 -28.00 -0.78
C LEU A 613 -10.08 -27.54 -0.53
N PHE A 614 -10.24 -26.31 -0.04
CA PHE A 614 -11.55 -25.71 0.20
C PHE A 614 -11.64 -24.38 -0.53
N ARG A 615 -12.58 -24.27 -1.47
CA ARG A 615 -12.98 -22.99 -2.06
C ARG A 615 -14.06 -22.41 -1.14
N VAL A 616 -13.75 -21.33 -0.45
CA VAL A 616 -14.67 -20.73 0.51
C VAL A 616 -15.50 -19.66 -0.19
N ASP A 617 -16.82 -19.81 -0.13
CA ASP A 617 -17.78 -18.91 -0.76
C ASP A 617 -17.93 -17.60 0.03
N ASN A 618 -17.77 -16.47 -0.66
CA ASN A 618 -18.02 -15.13 -0.13
C ASN A 618 -17.48 -14.90 1.31
N PRO A 619 -16.21 -15.23 1.66
CA PRO A 619 -15.71 -15.15 3.03
C PRO A 619 -15.71 -13.72 3.58
N HIS A 620 -15.72 -12.71 2.69
CA HIS A 620 -15.82 -11.29 3.05
C HIS A 620 -17.15 -10.89 3.70
N THR A 621 -18.17 -11.77 3.66
CA THR A 621 -19.46 -11.57 4.32
C THR A 621 -19.49 -12.18 5.74
N LYS A 622 -18.42 -12.87 6.16
CA LYS A 622 -18.29 -13.56 7.44
C LYS A 622 -17.18 -12.90 8.29
N PRO A 623 -17.19 -13.02 9.62
CA PRO A 623 -16.24 -12.30 10.47
C PRO A 623 -14.77 -12.71 10.25
N PHE A 624 -13.86 -11.74 10.20
CA PHE A 624 -12.42 -12.04 10.10
C PHE A 624 -11.87 -12.87 11.27
N PRO A 625 -12.23 -12.60 12.55
CA PRO A 625 -11.73 -13.42 13.66
C PRO A 625 -12.12 -14.89 13.57
N PHE A 626 -13.30 -15.20 12.99
CA PHE A 626 -13.73 -16.56 12.74
C PHE A 626 -12.80 -17.26 11.74
N TRP A 627 -12.51 -16.63 10.59
CA TRP A 627 -11.62 -17.21 9.59
C TRP A 627 -10.19 -17.38 10.09
N GLU A 628 -9.67 -16.38 10.80
CA GLU A 628 -8.33 -16.40 11.39
C GLU A 628 -8.19 -17.58 12.36
N TRP A 629 -9.17 -17.77 13.24
CA TRP A 629 -9.22 -18.91 14.16
C TRP A 629 -9.38 -20.25 13.43
N LEU A 630 -10.40 -20.38 12.57
CA LEU A 630 -10.74 -21.63 11.86
C LEU A 630 -9.53 -22.16 11.08
N ILE A 631 -8.92 -21.31 10.25
CA ILE A 631 -7.80 -21.72 9.38
C ILE A 631 -6.58 -22.07 10.24
N SER A 632 -6.31 -21.30 11.30
CA SER A 632 -5.22 -21.60 12.23
C SER A 632 -5.43 -22.93 12.95
N ASP A 633 -6.65 -23.23 13.41
CA ASP A 633 -7.00 -24.45 14.14
C ASP A 633 -6.92 -25.70 13.24
N ILE A 634 -7.44 -25.60 12.01
CA ILE A 634 -7.31 -26.67 11.01
C ILE A 634 -5.83 -26.92 10.69
N ARG A 635 -5.04 -25.88 10.44
CA ARG A 635 -3.61 -26.04 10.06
C ARG A 635 -2.70 -26.46 11.19
N ALA A 636 -3.10 -26.28 12.45
CA ALA A 636 -2.38 -26.83 13.59
C ALA A 636 -2.35 -28.37 13.53
N GLN A 637 -3.35 -29.00 12.92
CA GLN A 637 -3.48 -30.46 12.78
C GLN A 637 -3.20 -30.95 11.36
N HIS A 638 -3.56 -30.15 10.36
CA HIS A 638 -3.45 -30.44 8.92
C HIS A 638 -2.78 -29.27 8.18
N PRO A 639 -1.45 -29.08 8.34
CA PRO A 639 -0.73 -27.96 7.73
C PRO A 639 -0.73 -27.99 6.19
N ASP A 640 -1.14 -29.10 5.57
CA ASP A 640 -1.33 -29.28 4.14
C ASP A 640 -2.68 -28.76 3.59
N ALA A 641 -3.61 -28.36 4.45
CA ALA A 641 -4.90 -27.79 4.04
C ALA A 641 -4.76 -26.40 3.41
N VAL A 642 -5.41 -26.20 2.25
CA VAL A 642 -5.36 -24.96 1.46
C VAL A 642 -6.78 -24.39 1.35
N PHE A 643 -6.89 -23.08 1.58
CA PHE A 643 -8.14 -22.35 1.50
C PHE A 643 -8.05 -21.28 0.40
N LEU A 644 -9.00 -21.30 -0.53
CA LEU A 644 -9.17 -20.31 -1.58
C LEU A 644 -10.31 -19.36 -1.19
N ALA A 645 -10.01 -18.07 -1.07
CA ALA A 645 -11.01 -17.05 -0.79
C ALA A 645 -11.69 -16.57 -2.08
N GLU A 646 -12.98 -16.85 -2.24
CA GLU A 646 -13.79 -16.21 -3.28
C GLU A 646 -14.31 -14.84 -2.82
N ALA A 647 -13.46 -13.83 -2.90
CA ALA A 647 -13.79 -12.50 -2.39
C ALA A 647 -13.69 -11.43 -3.49
N PHE A 648 -14.76 -11.25 -4.27
CA PHE A 648 -14.90 -10.13 -5.20
C PHE A 648 -15.44 -8.88 -4.46
N THR A 649 -14.57 -8.25 -3.68
CA THR A 649 -14.88 -7.07 -2.86
C THR A 649 -13.73 -6.08 -2.92
N ARG A 650 -13.74 -4.96 -2.18
CA ARG A 650 -12.67 -3.94 -2.21
C ARG A 650 -11.28 -4.52 -1.85
N PRO A 651 -10.17 -4.01 -2.41
CA PRO A 651 -8.82 -4.60 -2.26
C PRO A 651 -8.38 -4.82 -0.81
N LYS A 652 -8.61 -3.84 0.07
CA LYS A 652 -8.21 -3.94 1.49
C LYS A 652 -8.84 -5.13 2.22
N ILE A 653 -10.06 -5.52 1.84
CA ILE A 653 -10.73 -6.69 2.42
C ILE A 653 -10.13 -7.99 1.86
N MET A 654 -9.90 -8.04 0.55
CA MET A 654 -9.22 -9.18 -0.11
C MET A 654 -7.85 -9.44 0.52
N HIS A 655 -7.05 -8.38 0.69
CA HIS A 655 -5.73 -8.47 1.33
C HIS A 655 -5.83 -8.89 2.80
N ARG A 656 -6.84 -8.42 3.54
CA ARG A 656 -7.05 -8.85 4.93
C ARG A 656 -7.31 -10.36 5.01
N LEU A 657 -8.12 -10.93 4.12
CA LEU A 657 -8.41 -12.37 4.09
C LEU A 657 -7.13 -13.20 3.83
N ALA A 658 -6.30 -12.80 2.88
CA ALA A 658 -5.02 -13.47 2.63
C ALA A 658 -4.08 -13.42 3.85
N LYS A 659 -3.97 -12.25 4.50
CA LYS A 659 -3.15 -12.05 5.71
C LYS A 659 -3.56 -12.98 6.86
N ILE A 660 -4.86 -13.17 7.09
CA ILE A 660 -5.36 -13.94 8.24
C ILE A 660 -5.37 -15.46 8.03
N GLY A 661 -5.08 -15.97 6.83
CA GLY A 661 -5.01 -17.43 6.66
C GLY A 661 -5.16 -17.95 5.25
N PHE A 662 -5.90 -17.27 4.38
CA PHE A 662 -6.23 -17.82 3.06
C PHE A 662 -4.96 -17.97 2.20
N SER A 663 -4.74 -19.17 1.66
CA SER A 663 -3.55 -19.49 0.85
C SER A 663 -3.60 -18.87 -0.53
N GLN A 664 -4.82 -18.74 -1.06
CA GLN A 664 -5.13 -18.35 -2.42
C GLN A 664 -6.31 -17.38 -2.39
N SER A 665 -6.35 -16.48 -3.36
CA SER A 665 -7.41 -15.49 -3.48
C SER A 665 -7.87 -15.37 -4.92
N TYR A 666 -9.19 -15.40 -5.15
CA TYR A 666 -9.75 -14.88 -6.40
C TYR A 666 -9.35 -13.42 -6.60
N THR A 667 -9.45 -12.93 -7.83
CA THR A 667 -8.82 -11.67 -8.24
C THR A 667 -9.73 -10.86 -9.15
N TYR A 668 -9.29 -9.66 -9.51
CA TYR A 668 -10.00 -8.86 -10.51
C TYR A 668 -9.65 -9.19 -11.96
N PHE A 669 -8.96 -10.31 -12.20
CA PHE A 669 -8.45 -10.67 -13.51
C PHE A 669 -9.52 -10.58 -14.61
N THR A 670 -10.72 -11.10 -14.39
CA THR A 670 -11.85 -11.08 -15.34
C THR A 670 -12.27 -9.66 -15.78
N TRP A 671 -11.99 -8.64 -14.97
CA TRP A 671 -12.27 -7.22 -15.25
C TRP A 671 -11.00 -6.41 -15.57
N ARG A 672 -9.90 -7.07 -15.97
CA ARG A 672 -8.69 -6.44 -16.50
C ARG A 672 -8.42 -7.02 -17.87
N ASN A 673 -8.67 -6.24 -18.92
CA ASN A 673 -8.68 -6.72 -20.30
C ASN A 673 -7.70 -5.96 -21.21
N THR A 674 -7.43 -4.70 -20.90
CA THR A 674 -6.47 -3.88 -21.67
C THR A 674 -5.04 -4.09 -21.18
N LYS A 675 -4.05 -3.73 -22.01
CA LYS A 675 -2.62 -3.76 -21.67
C LYS A 675 -2.33 -2.97 -20.39
N ALA A 676 -2.87 -1.75 -20.28
CA ALA A 676 -2.66 -0.88 -19.13
C ALA A 676 -3.24 -1.48 -17.84
N GLU A 677 -4.48 -1.98 -17.89
CA GLU A 677 -5.15 -2.63 -16.76
C GLU A 677 -4.39 -3.86 -16.25
N LEU A 678 -3.87 -4.69 -17.16
CA LEU A 678 -3.11 -5.89 -16.81
C LEU A 678 -1.75 -5.54 -16.20
N ILE A 679 -1.05 -4.55 -16.76
CA ILE A 679 0.23 -4.05 -16.23
C ILE A 679 0.04 -3.47 -14.83
N GLU A 680 -0.94 -2.58 -14.64
CA GLU A 680 -1.24 -1.96 -13.35
C GLU A 680 -1.53 -3.04 -12.30
N TYR A 681 -2.42 -3.98 -12.62
CA TYR A 681 -2.84 -4.99 -11.66
C TYR A 681 -1.73 -5.97 -11.29
N MET A 682 -0.94 -6.44 -12.26
CA MET A 682 0.19 -7.32 -11.97
C MET A 682 1.33 -6.60 -11.26
N THR A 683 1.51 -5.30 -11.49
CA THR A 683 2.48 -4.50 -10.73
C THR A 683 2.07 -4.42 -9.26
N GLU A 684 0.78 -4.23 -8.96
CA GLU A 684 0.27 -4.30 -7.58
C GLU A 684 0.52 -5.68 -6.95
N LEU A 685 0.19 -6.76 -7.66
CA LEU A 685 0.26 -8.11 -7.12
C LEU A 685 1.69 -8.63 -6.91
N THR A 686 2.66 -8.15 -7.69
CA THR A 686 4.06 -8.61 -7.61
C THR A 686 4.94 -7.73 -6.70
N ALA A 687 4.45 -6.57 -6.26
CA ALA A 687 5.20 -5.67 -5.39
C ALA A 687 4.99 -5.98 -3.89
N PRO A 688 6.05 -5.89 -3.05
CA PRO A 688 5.89 -5.90 -1.61
C PRO A 688 5.04 -4.71 -1.13
N PRO A 689 4.20 -4.89 -0.10
CA PRO A 689 4.07 -6.09 0.73
C PRO A 689 3.09 -7.14 0.17
N VAL A 690 2.38 -6.87 -0.94
CA VAL A 690 1.30 -7.74 -1.44
C VAL A 690 1.83 -9.11 -1.85
N SER A 691 2.97 -9.14 -2.55
CA SER A 691 3.66 -10.37 -2.95
C SER A 691 4.08 -11.28 -1.78
N GLU A 692 4.16 -10.74 -0.57
CA GLU A 692 4.58 -11.49 0.61
C GLU A 692 3.48 -12.36 1.22
N PHE A 693 2.20 -12.09 0.92
CA PHE A 693 1.09 -12.82 1.53
C PHE A 693 -0.05 -13.18 0.58
N TYR A 694 -0.13 -12.56 -0.60
CA TYR A 694 -1.24 -12.71 -1.52
C TYR A 694 -0.86 -13.61 -2.71
N ARG A 695 -1.56 -14.73 -2.90
CA ARG A 695 -1.39 -15.57 -4.10
C ARG A 695 -2.61 -15.43 -5.03
N PRO A 696 -2.47 -14.77 -6.19
CA PRO A 696 -3.58 -14.48 -7.08
C PRO A 696 -4.00 -15.73 -7.87
N HIS A 697 -5.25 -16.15 -7.74
CA HIS A 697 -5.82 -17.27 -8.47
C HIS A 697 -6.66 -16.77 -9.66
N PHE A 698 -6.15 -16.95 -10.87
CA PHE A 698 -6.74 -16.42 -12.10
C PHE A 698 -7.73 -17.40 -12.72
N PHE A 699 -8.97 -17.35 -12.24
CA PHE A 699 -10.10 -17.96 -12.96
C PHE A 699 -10.46 -17.12 -14.19
N VAL A 700 -10.54 -17.76 -15.35
CA VAL A 700 -10.92 -17.10 -16.62
C VAL A 700 -12.43 -16.84 -16.74
N ASN A 701 -13.22 -17.68 -16.08
CA ASN A 701 -14.67 -17.58 -15.90
C ASN A 701 -15.06 -18.30 -14.61
N THR A 702 -16.29 -18.06 -14.13
CA THR A 702 -16.91 -18.83 -13.04
C THR A 702 -18.40 -19.01 -13.35
N PRO A 703 -19.15 -19.88 -12.64
CA PRO A 703 -20.59 -20.00 -12.86
C PRO A 703 -21.38 -18.70 -12.65
N ASP A 704 -20.79 -17.73 -11.94
CA ASP A 704 -21.34 -16.40 -11.68
C ASP A 704 -20.80 -15.29 -12.59
N ILE A 705 -19.70 -15.56 -13.30
CA ILE A 705 -18.96 -14.57 -14.09
C ILE A 705 -18.67 -15.17 -15.46
N ASN A 706 -19.53 -14.84 -16.41
CA ASN A 706 -19.32 -14.81 -17.86
C ASN A 706 -18.85 -13.39 -18.23
N PRO A 707 -17.53 -13.11 -18.25
CA PRO A 707 -17.01 -11.76 -18.43
C PRO A 707 -17.50 -11.12 -19.72
N TYR A 708 -17.86 -9.83 -19.69
CA TYR A 708 -18.34 -9.12 -20.89
C TYR A 708 -17.40 -9.24 -22.10
N TYR A 709 -16.08 -9.28 -21.87
CA TYR A 709 -15.09 -9.47 -22.93
C TYR A 709 -15.30 -10.80 -23.69
N LEU A 710 -15.61 -11.89 -22.98
CA LEU A 710 -15.80 -13.22 -23.59
C LEU A 710 -17.11 -13.31 -24.38
N GLN A 711 -18.13 -12.54 -23.99
CA GLN A 711 -19.46 -12.53 -24.63
C GLN A 711 -19.41 -12.12 -26.11
N THR A 712 -18.41 -11.33 -26.53
CA THR A 712 -18.33 -10.80 -27.90
C THR A 712 -17.03 -11.13 -28.65
N SER A 713 -15.99 -11.58 -27.96
CA SER A 713 -14.66 -11.79 -28.55
C SER A 713 -14.51 -13.09 -29.35
N GLY A 714 -15.44 -14.04 -29.20
CA GLY A 714 -15.35 -15.35 -29.85
C GLY A 714 -14.11 -16.14 -29.43
N ARG A 715 -13.82 -17.23 -30.14
CA ARG A 715 -12.69 -18.14 -29.84
C ARG A 715 -11.35 -17.43 -29.58
N PRO A 716 -10.92 -16.40 -30.35
CA PRO A 716 -9.68 -15.68 -30.08
C PRO A 716 -9.61 -15.08 -28.67
N GLY A 717 -10.70 -14.51 -28.17
CA GLY A 717 -10.73 -13.95 -26.82
C GLY A 717 -10.54 -15.01 -25.74
N PHE A 718 -11.18 -16.18 -25.89
CA PHE A 718 -10.99 -17.30 -24.95
C PHE A 718 -9.54 -17.78 -24.93
N LEU A 719 -8.89 -17.89 -26.09
CA LEU A 719 -7.47 -18.22 -26.19
C LEU A 719 -6.57 -17.20 -25.52
N ALA A 720 -6.79 -15.90 -25.77
CA ALA A 720 -6.01 -14.83 -25.15
C ALA A 720 -6.16 -14.84 -23.63
N ARG A 721 -7.39 -15.01 -23.11
CA ARG A 721 -7.64 -15.10 -21.66
C ARG A 721 -7.01 -16.35 -21.03
N ALA A 722 -7.06 -17.50 -21.70
CA ALA A 722 -6.39 -18.72 -21.24
C ALA A 722 -4.87 -18.51 -21.16
N ALA A 723 -4.25 -17.98 -22.21
CA ALA A 723 -2.81 -17.72 -22.23
C ALA A 723 -2.39 -16.74 -21.12
N LEU A 724 -3.11 -15.62 -20.96
CA LEU A 724 -2.84 -14.64 -19.90
C LEU A 724 -2.95 -15.27 -18.50
N ALA A 725 -4.04 -15.99 -18.21
CA ALA A 725 -4.23 -16.63 -16.91
C ALA A 725 -3.14 -17.67 -16.62
N ALA A 726 -2.84 -18.51 -17.61
CA ALA A 726 -1.88 -19.59 -17.55
C ALA A 726 -0.42 -19.12 -17.44
N THR A 727 -0.09 -17.88 -17.82
CA THR A 727 1.31 -17.40 -17.86
C THR A 727 1.61 -16.26 -16.89
N LEU A 728 0.60 -15.51 -16.45
CA LEU A 728 0.77 -14.44 -15.46
C LEU A 728 0.69 -14.94 -14.01
N SER A 729 0.01 -16.06 -13.73
CA SER A 729 -0.10 -16.62 -12.38
C SER A 729 0.27 -18.10 -12.33
N GLY A 730 0.90 -18.50 -11.22
CA GLY A 730 1.06 -19.93 -10.87
C GLY A 730 -0.27 -20.63 -10.58
N LEU A 731 -1.32 -19.88 -10.25
CA LEU A 731 -2.65 -20.40 -9.99
C LEU A 731 -3.62 -19.90 -11.05
N TRP A 732 -4.20 -20.81 -11.82
CA TRP A 732 -5.24 -20.47 -12.79
C TRP A 732 -6.34 -21.53 -12.80
N GLY A 733 -7.52 -21.15 -13.25
CA GLY A 733 -8.62 -22.10 -13.37
C GLY A 733 -9.69 -21.68 -14.37
N MET A 734 -10.59 -22.60 -14.65
CA MET A 734 -11.76 -22.35 -15.49
C MET A 734 -12.96 -23.18 -15.04
N PHE A 735 -14.13 -22.67 -15.36
CA PHE A 735 -15.40 -23.37 -15.25
C PHE A 735 -15.75 -24.05 -16.57
N SER A 736 -16.17 -25.34 -16.50
CA SER A 736 -16.51 -26.18 -17.62
C SER A 736 -17.48 -25.51 -18.60
N GLY A 737 -17.17 -25.57 -19.88
CA GLY A 737 -17.84 -24.80 -20.93
C GLY A 737 -16.94 -23.72 -21.52
N PHE A 738 -15.95 -23.25 -20.74
CA PHE A 738 -14.91 -22.34 -21.25
C PHE A 738 -14.14 -22.95 -22.43
N GLU A 739 -13.80 -24.23 -22.36
CA GLU A 739 -13.09 -24.92 -23.45
C GLU A 739 -13.92 -25.07 -24.73
N LEU A 740 -15.24 -24.89 -24.62
CA LEU A 740 -16.18 -24.89 -25.74
C LEU A 740 -16.50 -23.45 -26.22
N CYS A 741 -15.87 -22.45 -25.62
CA CYS A 741 -16.16 -21.04 -25.85
C CYS A 741 -17.63 -20.67 -25.58
N GLU A 742 -18.27 -21.30 -24.58
CA GLU A 742 -19.62 -20.93 -24.15
C GLU A 742 -19.61 -19.50 -23.61
N ALA A 743 -20.39 -18.61 -24.24
CA ALA A 743 -20.38 -17.18 -23.95
C ALA A 743 -21.77 -16.54 -23.87
N ASP A 744 -22.85 -17.31 -24.09
CA ASP A 744 -24.22 -16.79 -24.11
C ASP A 744 -24.62 -16.18 -22.76
N PRO A 745 -24.88 -14.86 -22.70
CA PRO A 745 -25.20 -14.20 -21.44
C PRO A 745 -26.71 -14.08 -21.25
N VAL A 746 -27.12 -13.91 -19.99
CA VAL A 746 -28.36 -13.18 -19.68
C VAL A 746 -28.13 -11.73 -20.14
N PRO A 747 -29.00 -11.15 -21.00
CA PRO A 747 -28.74 -9.84 -21.60
C PRO A 747 -28.37 -8.75 -20.58
N GLY A 748 -27.24 -8.08 -20.81
CA GLY A 748 -26.73 -6.99 -19.96
C GLY A 748 -26.10 -7.45 -18.65
N LYS A 749 -25.95 -8.74 -18.39
CA LYS A 749 -25.36 -9.31 -17.17
C LYS A 749 -24.14 -10.17 -17.48
N GLU A 750 -23.35 -10.44 -16.45
CA GLU A 750 -22.26 -11.42 -16.48
C GLU A 750 -22.76 -12.83 -16.10
N GLU A 751 -24.07 -13.08 -16.01
CA GLU A 751 -24.59 -14.43 -15.76
C GLU A 751 -24.71 -15.21 -17.07
N TYR A 752 -24.34 -16.49 -17.06
CA TYR A 752 -24.62 -17.41 -18.16
C TYR A 752 -26.12 -17.61 -18.34
N LYS A 753 -26.59 -17.62 -19.59
CA LYS A 753 -27.93 -18.11 -19.93
C LYS A 753 -27.99 -19.62 -19.72
N SER A 754 -29.11 -20.14 -19.20
CA SER A 754 -29.29 -21.57 -18.90
C SER A 754 -28.16 -22.13 -18.02
N SER A 755 -27.82 -21.37 -16.98
CA SER A 755 -26.71 -21.65 -16.07
C SER A 755 -26.81 -23.02 -15.39
N ASP A 756 -25.69 -23.75 -15.33
CA ASP A 756 -25.52 -25.01 -14.59
C ASP A 756 -25.93 -24.90 -13.11
N LYS A 757 -25.98 -23.68 -12.55
CA LYS A 757 -26.47 -23.42 -11.19
C LYS A 757 -27.93 -23.80 -11.00
N TYR A 758 -28.75 -23.75 -12.04
CA TYR A 758 -30.20 -23.99 -11.93
C TYR A 758 -30.71 -25.10 -12.84
N GLU A 759 -29.85 -25.69 -13.67
CA GLU A 759 -30.22 -26.71 -14.65
C GLU A 759 -29.09 -27.76 -14.82
N ILE A 760 -29.43 -28.99 -15.20
CA ILE A 760 -28.46 -30.02 -15.62
C ILE A 760 -28.07 -29.74 -17.08
N ARG A 761 -26.77 -29.71 -17.35
CA ARG A 761 -26.24 -29.38 -18.68
C ARG A 761 -25.45 -30.55 -19.24
N ALA A 762 -25.84 -31.04 -20.41
CA ALA A 762 -25.05 -32.00 -21.17
C ALA A 762 -24.20 -31.26 -22.21
N ARG A 763 -22.89 -31.50 -22.18
CA ARG A 763 -21.92 -30.89 -23.11
C ARG A 763 -21.32 -31.96 -24.02
N ASN A 764 -21.15 -31.62 -25.29
CA ASN A 764 -20.40 -32.45 -26.24
C ASN A 764 -18.97 -31.92 -26.36
N TYR A 765 -18.05 -32.45 -25.55
CA TYR A 765 -16.66 -32.01 -25.54
C TYR A 765 -15.87 -32.36 -26.81
N GLY A 766 -16.43 -33.16 -27.73
CA GLY A 766 -15.83 -33.49 -29.02
C GLY A 766 -16.24 -32.53 -30.16
N SER A 767 -17.01 -31.47 -29.90
CA SER A 767 -17.44 -30.53 -30.94
C SER A 767 -16.27 -29.73 -31.53
N GLU A 768 -16.30 -29.49 -32.84
CA GLU A 768 -15.35 -28.60 -33.51
C GLU A 768 -15.43 -27.16 -32.95
N GLY A 769 -14.29 -26.45 -32.92
CA GLY A 769 -14.22 -25.05 -32.50
C GLY A 769 -13.83 -24.80 -31.04
N GLY A 770 -13.68 -25.85 -30.23
CA GLY A 770 -13.15 -25.74 -28.86
C GLY A 770 -11.66 -25.36 -28.80
N ILE A 771 -11.18 -25.15 -27.57
CA ILE A 771 -9.79 -24.76 -27.26
C ILE A 771 -9.09 -25.73 -26.30
N GLY A 772 -9.60 -26.97 -26.17
CA GLY A 772 -9.05 -27.97 -25.26
C GLY A 772 -7.60 -28.36 -25.58
N ALA A 773 -7.20 -28.34 -26.85
CA ALA A 773 -5.82 -28.61 -27.27
C ALA A 773 -4.85 -27.51 -26.80
N GLU A 774 -5.25 -26.24 -26.92
CA GLU A 774 -4.45 -25.10 -26.46
C GLU A 774 -4.37 -25.04 -24.93
N ILE A 775 -5.45 -25.40 -24.22
CA ILE A 775 -5.43 -25.55 -22.75
C ILE A 775 -4.43 -26.63 -22.35
N THR A 776 -4.46 -27.78 -23.02
CA THR A 776 -3.51 -28.88 -22.80
C THR A 776 -2.07 -28.41 -23.01
N LEU A 777 -1.83 -27.70 -24.12
CA LEU A 777 -0.52 -27.12 -24.45
C LEU A 777 -0.04 -26.14 -23.36
N LEU A 778 -0.88 -25.22 -22.93
CA LEU A 778 -0.56 -24.24 -21.89
C LEU A 778 -0.23 -24.91 -20.55
N ASN A 779 -1.01 -25.91 -20.13
CA ASN A 779 -0.73 -26.66 -18.91
C ASN A 779 0.56 -27.47 -18.99
N ARG A 780 0.87 -28.05 -20.16
CA ARG A 780 2.18 -28.70 -20.40
C ARG A 780 3.32 -27.70 -20.26
N ILE A 781 3.24 -26.56 -20.95
CA ILE A 781 4.27 -25.50 -20.90
C ILE A 781 4.49 -25.03 -19.45
N ARG A 782 3.43 -24.83 -18.68
CA ARG A 782 3.52 -24.46 -17.26
C ARG A 782 4.27 -25.48 -16.41
N ARG A 783 4.04 -26.78 -16.63
CA ARG A 783 4.70 -27.86 -15.89
C ARG A 783 6.19 -27.95 -16.20
N GLU A 784 6.54 -27.76 -17.46
CA GLU A 784 7.91 -27.83 -17.98
C GLU A 784 8.76 -26.59 -17.67
N ASN A 785 8.15 -25.47 -17.26
CA ASN A 785 8.83 -24.19 -17.05
C ASN A 785 8.59 -23.63 -15.64
N PRO A 786 9.54 -23.81 -14.70
CA PRO A 786 9.43 -23.31 -13.32
C PRO A 786 9.10 -21.81 -13.18
N ALA A 787 9.49 -20.96 -14.15
CA ALA A 787 9.16 -19.54 -14.14
C ALA A 787 7.65 -19.25 -14.16
N LEU A 788 6.82 -20.19 -14.63
CA LEU A 788 5.35 -20.08 -14.66
C LEU A 788 4.68 -20.65 -13.40
N ARG A 789 5.44 -21.17 -12.43
CA ARG A 789 4.90 -21.76 -11.21
C ARG A 789 4.55 -20.74 -10.13
N THR A 790 4.78 -19.46 -10.40
CA THR A 790 4.47 -18.35 -9.51
C THR A 790 4.00 -17.15 -10.33
N HIS A 791 3.32 -16.20 -9.68
CA HIS A 791 3.00 -14.91 -10.28
C HIS A 791 4.18 -13.93 -10.23
N LEU A 792 5.22 -14.22 -9.43
CA LEU A 792 6.44 -13.43 -9.27
C LEU A 792 7.43 -13.64 -10.43
N GLY A 793 8.57 -12.94 -10.43
CA GLY A 793 9.59 -13.04 -11.48
C GLY A 793 9.07 -12.55 -12.83
N LEU A 794 8.37 -11.41 -12.84
CA LEU A 794 7.69 -10.83 -13.99
C LEU A 794 8.35 -9.50 -14.37
N LEU A 795 8.63 -9.32 -15.66
CA LEU A 795 9.06 -8.05 -16.24
C LEU A 795 8.20 -7.73 -17.46
N PHE A 796 7.51 -6.59 -17.45
CA PHE A 796 6.81 -6.11 -18.64
C PHE A 796 7.80 -5.57 -19.67
N LEU A 797 7.69 -6.04 -20.90
CA LEU A 797 8.58 -5.64 -21.98
C LEU A 797 7.98 -4.45 -22.73
N ASN A 798 8.85 -3.60 -23.25
CA ASN A 798 8.41 -2.58 -24.16
C ASN A 798 7.98 -3.24 -25.48
N ALA A 799 6.72 -3.02 -25.84
CA ALA A 799 6.09 -3.50 -27.07
C ALA A 799 5.36 -2.32 -27.69
N TRP A 800 5.79 -1.88 -28.88
CA TRP A 800 5.28 -0.69 -29.57
C TRP A 800 3.93 -0.94 -30.28
N ASN A 801 2.99 -1.56 -29.56
CA ASN A 801 1.60 -1.75 -29.93
C ASN A 801 0.74 -1.90 -28.65
N ASP A 802 -0.31 -1.10 -28.49
CA ASP A 802 -1.17 -1.14 -27.32
C ASP A 802 -2.09 -2.37 -27.26
N GLN A 803 -2.29 -3.04 -28.40
CA GLN A 803 -3.03 -4.30 -28.49
C GLN A 803 -2.15 -5.52 -28.23
N VAL A 804 -0.84 -5.36 -28.03
CA VAL A 804 0.07 -6.46 -27.71
C VAL A 804 0.67 -6.25 -26.32
N LEU A 805 0.39 -7.19 -25.43
CA LEU A 805 1.07 -7.29 -24.14
C LEU A 805 2.27 -8.23 -24.29
N ALA A 806 3.47 -7.73 -24.00
CA ALA A 806 4.69 -8.53 -23.97
C ALA A 806 5.30 -8.51 -22.55
N PHE A 807 5.73 -9.67 -22.07
CA PHE A 807 6.37 -9.78 -20.76
C PHE A 807 7.34 -10.97 -20.72
N ALA A 808 8.33 -10.85 -19.84
CA ALA A 808 9.24 -11.93 -19.51
C ALA A 808 8.89 -12.54 -18.14
N LYS A 809 9.06 -13.86 -18.03
CA LYS A 809 8.96 -14.63 -16.80
C LYS A 809 10.28 -15.34 -16.55
N PHE A 810 10.82 -15.26 -15.33
CA PHE A 810 12.08 -15.91 -15.00
C PHE A 810 12.11 -16.44 -13.56
N THR A 811 12.86 -17.53 -13.37
CA THR A 811 13.26 -18.03 -12.05
C THR A 811 14.25 -17.07 -11.39
N PRO A 812 14.37 -17.07 -10.04
CA PRO A 812 15.29 -16.18 -9.34
C PRO A 812 16.76 -16.29 -9.77
N ASP A 813 17.20 -17.50 -10.12
CA ASP A 813 18.53 -17.83 -10.66
C ASP A 813 18.64 -17.66 -12.18
N ARG A 814 17.52 -17.33 -12.85
CA ARG A 814 17.40 -17.10 -14.30
C ARG A 814 17.78 -18.31 -15.16
N ASP A 815 17.68 -19.52 -14.62
CA ASP A 815 17.91 -20.77 -15.34
C ASP A 815 16.74 -21.16 -16.29
N ASN A 816 15.57 -20.60 -16.06
CA ASN A 816 14.39 -20.72 -16.92
C ASN A 816 13.82 -19.34 -17.20
N LEU A 817 13.93 -18.89 -18.47
CA LEU A 817 13.44 -17.59 -18.92
C LEU A 817 12.49 -17.78 -20.10
N LEU A 818 11.31 -17.18 -19.97
CA LEU A 818 10.30 -17.13 -21.01
C LEU A 818 10.00 -15.70 -21.46
N VAL A 819 9.78 -15.51 -22.75
CA VAL A 819 9.16 -14.30 -23.32
C VAL A 819 7.80 -14.67 -23.88
N ILE A 820 6.77 -13.97 -23.41
CA ILE A 820 5.38 -14.21 -23.77
C ILE A 820 4.82 -12.94 -24.41
N LEU A 821 4.13 -13.09 -25.55
CA LEU A 821 3.39 -12.03 -26.20
C LEU A 821 1.94 -12.48 -26.39
N VAL A 822 0.99 -11.60 -26.09
CA VAL A 822 -0.45 -11.86 -26.27
C VAL A 822 -1.09 -10.70 -27.02
N ASN A 823 -1.79 -11.01 -28.09
CA ASN A 823 -2.70 -10.13 -28.81
C ASN A 823 -4.01 -10.02 -28.03
N LEU A 824 -4.32 -8.80 -27.57
CA LEU A 824 -5.51 -8.46 -26.81
C LEU A 824 -6.71 -8.11 -27.71
N ASP A 825 -6.47 -7.87 -28.99
CA ASP A 825 -7.49 -7.64 -30.01
C ASP A 825 -7.99 -9.00 -30.55
N PRO A 826 -9.24 -9.40 -30.24
CA PRO A 826 -9.75 -10.69 -30.66
C PRO A 826 -10.19 -10.71 -32.13
N TYR A 827 -10.18 -9.56 -32.83
CA TYR A 827 -10.76 -9.43 -34.16
C TYR A 827 -9.71 -9.28 -35.27
N ALA A 828 -8.56 -8.68 -34.97
CA ALA A 828 -7.53 -8.39 -35.98
C ALA A 828 -6.16 -8.93 -35.59
N ALA A 829 -5.39 -9.33 -36.61
CA ALA A 829 -3.99 -9.67 -36.44
C ALA A 829 -3.19 -8.42 -36.08
N GLN A 830 -2.26 -8.56 -35.13
CA GLN A 830 -1.45 -7.46 -34.62
C GLN A 830 0.03 -7.73 -34.88
N GLY A 831 0.73 -6.72 -35.41
CA GLY A 831 2.19 -6.71 -35.53
C GLY A 831 2.81 -5.78 -34.49
N CYS A 832 3.97 -6.15 -33.96
CA CYS A 832 4.64 -5.36 -32.93
C CYS A 832 6.15 -5.60 -32.93
N ASP A 833 6.93 -4.51 -32.89
CA ASP A 833 8.31 -4.57 -32.45
C ASP A 833 8.34 -4.63 -30.91
N PHE A 834 9.28 -5.36 -30.32
CA PHE A 834 9.44 -5.43 -28.87
C PHE A 834 10.91 -5.56 -28.46
N GLU A 835 11.21 -5.13 -27.24
CA GLU A 835 12.55 -5.13 -26.67
C GLU A 835 12.74 -6.31 -25.70
N ILE A 836 13.76 -7.12 -25.95
CA ILE A 836 14.19 -8.22 -25.09
C ILE A 836 15.18 -7.68 -24.04
N PRO A 837 15.04 -8.08 -22.76
CA PRO A 837 15.82 -7.51 -21.68
C PRO A 837 17.22 -8.15 -21.58
N LEU A 838 18.08 -7.96 -22.58
CA LEU A 838 19.43 -8.56 -22.61
C LEU A 838 20.29 -8.17 -21.40
N TRP A 839 20.09 -6.96 -20.85
CA TRP A 839 20.80 -6.50 -19.65
C TRP A 839 20.42 -7.30 -18.39
N GLU A 840 19.21 -7.85 -18.31
CA GLU A 840 18.81 -8.74 -17.20
C GLU A 840 19.58 -10.07 -17.25
N LEU A 841 20.08 -10.45 -18.43
CA LEU A 841 20.94 -11.60 -18.63
C LEU A 841 22.45 -11.27 -18.52
N GLY A 842 22.79 -10.00 -18.23
CA GLY A 842 24.19 -9.54 -18.24
C GLY A 842 24.81 -9.53 -19.65
N LEU A 843 23.99 -9.52 -20.70
CA LEU A 843 24.42 -9.56 -22.10
C LEU A 843 24.38 -8.16 -22.74
N PRO A 844 25.26 -7.87 -23.72
CA PRO A 844 25.23 -6.62 -24.45
C PRO A 844 24.04 -6.55 -25.43
N ASP A 845 23.62 -5.33 -25.81
CA ASP A 845 22.47 -5.05 -26.69
C ASP A 845 22.48 -5.74 -28.06
N HIS A 846 23.63 -6.25 -28.50
CA HIS A 846 23.84 -6.94 -29.78
C HIS A 846 24.04 -8.45 -29.63
N ALA A 847 23.86 -9.01 -28.43
CA ALA A 847 24.03 -10.43 -28.20
C ALA A 847 23.02 -11.27 -28.99
N THR A 848 23.39 -12.53 -29.19
CA THR A 848 22.53 -13.55 -29.79
C THR A 848 22.03 -14.49 -28.69
N LEU A 849 20.74 -14.84 -28.76
CA LEU A 849 20.10 -15.79 -27.87
C LEU A 849 19.62 -17.00 -28.67
N HIS A 850 19.72 -18.18 -28.08
CA HIS A 850 19.00 -19.36 -28.55
C HIS A 850 17.55 -19.28 -28.08
N VAL A 851 16.61 -19.54 -28.99
CA VAL A 851 15.18 -19.32 -28.81
C VAL A 851 14.44 -20.57 -29.23
N GLU A 852 13.54 -21.02 -28.36
CA GLU A 852 12.65 -22.14 -28.64
C GLU A 852 11.20 -21.66 -28.57
N ASN A 853 10.47 -21.79 -29.69
CA ASN A 853 9.04 -21.53 -29.76
C ASN A 853 8.27 -22.74 -29.17
N LEU A 854 7.72 -22.56 -27.97
CA LEU A 854 7.05 -23.63 -27.23
C LEU A 854 5.67 -24.01 -27.80
N ILE A 855 5.14 -23.22 -28.75
CA ILE A 855 3.86 -23.49 -29.40
C ILE A 855 4.04 -24.41 -30.62
N HIS A 856 5.09 -24.19 -31.39
CA HIS A 856 5.35 -24.90 -32.65
C HIS A 856 6.52 -25.90 -32.57
N ASP A 857 7.20 -25.98 -31.42
CA ASP A 857 8.38 -26.84 -31.20
C ASP A 857 9.50 -26.55 -32.21
N GLN A 858 9.84 -25.27 -32.35
CA GLN A 858 10.86 -24.77 -33.30
C GLN A 858 11.98 -24.04 -32.57
N SER A 859 13.22 -24.35 -32.92
CA SER A 859 14.40 -23.66 -32.37
C SER A 859 15.07 -22.77 -33.44
N PHE A 860 15.48 -21.57 -33.04
CA PHE A 860 16.17 -20.59 -33.87
C PHE A 860 16.96 -19.61 -32.99
N SER A 861 17.53 -18.55 -33.58
CA SER A 861 18.27 -17.53 -32.84
C SER A 861 17.69 -16.15 -33.04
N TRP A 862 17.68 -15.34 -31.98
CA TRP A 862 17.43 -13.91 -32.04
C TRP A 862 18.73 -13.15 -31.83
N SER A 863 19.04 -12.19 -32.70
CA SER A 863 20.21 -11.33 -32.59
C SER A 863 19.79 -9.90 -32.33
N GLY A 864 20.41 -9.27 -31.35
CA GLY A 864 20.07 -7.92 -30.90
C GLY A 864 18.82 -7.86 -30.02
N LYS A 865 18.64 -6.73 -29.34
CA LYS A 865 17.53 -6.57 -28.39
C LYS A 865 16.16 -6.30 -28.99
N ILE A 866 16.06 -5.83 -30.24
CA ILE A 866 14.78 -5.51 -30.89
C ILE A 866 14.36 -6.66 -31.80
N GLN A 867 13.19 -7.22 -31.53
CA GLN A 867 12.58 -8.29 -32.33
C GLN A 867 11.20 -7.88 -32.83
N HIS A 868 10.72 -8.54 -33.88
CA HIS A 868 9.40 -8.30 -34.47
C HIS A 868 8.51 -9.55 -34.34
N GLN A 869 7.25 -9.35 -33.96
CA GLN A 869 6.25 -10.42 -33.90
C GLN A 869 4.96 -10.04 -34.62
N HIS A 870 4.39 -11.02 -35.32
CA HIS A 870 3.02 -10.96 -35.84
C HIS A 870 2.15 -12.03 -35.15
N LEU A 871 0.98 -11.65 -34.64
CA LEU A 871 0.06 -12.53 -33.90
C LEU A 871 -1.31 -12.55 -34.59
N ASP A 872 -1.73 -13.71 -35.07
CA ASP A 872 -3.03 -13.93 -35.70
C ASP A 872 -4.11 -14.24 -34.64
N PRO A 873 -5.36 -13.76 -34.74
CA PRO A 873 -6.41 -14.06 -33.78
C PRO A 873 -6.72 -15.57 -33.63
N ALA A 874 -6.45 -16.40 -34.64
CA ALA A 874 -6.61 -17.84 -34.55
C ALA A 874 -5.67 -18.48 -33.51
N LEU A 875 -4.53 -17.84 -33.23
CA LEU A 875 -3.57 -18.18 -32.19
C LEU A 875 -2.96 -16.87 -31.63
N PRO A 876 -3.66 -16.21 -30.70
CA PRO A 876 -3.37 -14.82 -30.33
C PRO A 876 -2.19 -14.68 -29.35
N PHE A 877 -1.31 -15.68 -29.25
CA PHE A 877 -0.18 -15.63 -28.34
C PHE A 877 1.04 -16.39 -28.88
N ALA A 878 2.22 -15.96 -28.44
CA ALA A 878 3.49 -16.65 -28.66
C ALA A 878 4.22 -16.81 -27.33
N ILE A 879 4.88 -17.96 -27.15
CA ILE A 879 5.64 -18.28 -25.93
C ILE A 879 6.99 -18.82 -26.37
N TYR A 880 8.04 -18.13 -25.94
CA TYR A 880 9.43 -18.44 -26.27
C TYR A 880 10.22 -18.75 -25.01
N ARG A 881 11.00 -19.84 -25.04
CA ARG A 881 12.03 -20.11 -24.03
C ARG A 881 13.38 -19.62 -24.54
N LEU A 882 14.09 -18.86 -23.72
CA LEU A 882 15.39 -18.32 -24.08
C LEU A 882 16.50 -19.01 -23.28
N SER A 883 17.64 -19.21 -23.93
CA SER A 883 18.89 -19.64 -23.28
C SER A 883 20.06 -18.84 -23.87
N GLY A 884 21.01 -18.44 -23.01
CA GLY A 884 22.27 -17.86 -23.47
C GLY A 884 23.07 -18.88 -24.30
N GLU A 885 23.91 -18.40 -25.23
CA GLU A 885 24.91 -19.27 -25.86
C GLU A 885 25.85 -19.84 -24.79
N ALA A 886 26.12 -21.14 -24.85
CA ALA A 886 27.19 -21.79 -24.10
C ALA A 886 28.57 -21.43 -24.69
#